data_AF-A0A845KXR6-F1
#
_entry.id   AF-A0A845KXR6-F1
#
_cell.length_a   1.000
_cell.length_b   1.000
_cell.length_c   1.000
_cell.angle_alpha   90.00
_cell.angle_beta   90.00
_cell.angle_gamma   90.00
#
_symmetry.space_group_name_H-M   'P 1'
#
loop_
_entity.id
_entity.type
_entity.pdbx_description
1 polymer ?
#
loop_
_entity_poly.entity_id
_entity_poly.type
_entity_poly.pdbx_seq_one_letter_code
_entity_poly.pdbx_strand_id
1 'polypeptide(L)'
;MNKKTLTKLEYHKIIDILIEQATSFGGKERCKRLKPMTSLPDINTAQEQTAAAFTRIIRKGRPSFGSCNPVGESLKRLEVGAALGSGELLRICKLLENAGQIKAYGRHETVDDAEDCLDIFFQQIEPLTLISTEIRRCIIDEDEISDDASSTLKQIRRSMNQINDKVHSTLSSLVNGSLRTYLQDSIITMRGDRYCIPVKAEYRSQVSGLIHDQSATGSTLFIEPMSVVKLNNDLKELYGKEQEEIQIILARLSADVAEYTESIRTDYKIMTELDFIFARGNLAILMNASKPVFNTKGKIHIREGRHPLLDKKKVVPITVTLGDTFDLLIVTGPNTGGKTVSLKTVGLFTLMGQAGLHIPALDRSELALFENVYADIGDEQSIEQSLSTFSSHMTNIVSFLKHVDEHSLVLFDELNAGTDPTEGAALAIAILSYLHQRGIRTMATTHYSELKVFALSTPGVENACCEFDVETLSPTYRLLIGIPGKSNAFAIAGKLGLPDYIIDDARTHLTEQDESFEDLLTDLETSKRTIRKEQEEIEHYKRELERLEEETRQKRDKLEEQRDRIIREANEKAHEILADAKETADETMRNFHKFGKANISVAEMEKERERLRKKMNATQNSMKTDAKKPKKTYKASDFKLGESVKVLSMNLTGSVTSLPDAKGNVTVQMGILRSTVNISDLEIIDEAPAYSFTGRTRQTGKGKVKMGKSLAISPEINLLGKTVDEAVAELDKYLDDASLAHLSSVRIVHGKGTGALRAGIHKYLKRQKHVKSFRLGAFGEGDAGVTIAELK
;
A
#
# COMPACT_ATOMS: atom_id res chain seq x y z
N MET A 1 -15.26 -20.26 -15.87
CA MET A 1 -15.04 -20.52 -14.44
C MET A 1 -16.05 -21.51 -13.85
N ASN A 2 -15.57 -22.51 -13.09
CA ASN A 2 -16.36 -23.62 -12.55
C ASN A 2 -17.18 -23.21 -11.32
N LYS A 3 -18.49 -23.50 -11.30
CA LYS A 3 -19.39 -23.22 -10.16
C LYS A 3 -18.92 -23.87 -8.86
N LYS A 4 -18.36 -25.09 -8.92
CA LYS A 4 -17.84 -25.79 -7.74
C LYS A 4 -16.70 -25.01 -7.08
N THR A 5 -15.80 -24.41 -7.87
CA THR A 5 -14.70 -23.60 -7.36
C THR A 5 -15.20 -22.35 -6.64
N LEU A 6 -16.20 -21.65 -7.19
CA LEU A 6 -16.79 -20.46 -6.55
C LEU A 6 -17.42 -20.79 -5.19
N THR A 7 -18.01 -21.98 -5.05
CA THR A 7 -18.55 -22.45 -3.76
C THR A 7 -17.42 -22.83 -2.80
N LYS A 8 -16.42 -23.61 -3.23
CA LYS A 8 -15.29 -24.06 -2.40
C LYS A 8 -14.43 -22.90 -1.87
N LEU A 9 -14.25 -21.85 -2.68
CA LEU A 9 -13.55 -20.62 -2.30
C LEU A 9 -14.45 -19.58 -1.61
N GLU A 10 -15.71 -19.93 -1.31
CA GLU A 10 -16.64 -19.10 -0.55
C GLU A 10 -16.95 -17.73 -1.19
N TYR A 11 -16.77 -17.61 -2.51
CA TYR A 11 -17.03 -16.38 -3.26
C TYR A 11 -18.49 -15.89 -3.14
N HIS A 12 -19.44 -16.83 -3.05
CA HIS A 12 -20.86 -16.51 -2.83
C HIS A 12 -21.08 -15.69 -1.54
N LYS A 13 -20.33 -15.96 -0.47
CA LYS A 13 -20.44 -15.18 0.78
C LYS A 13 -19.98 -13.73 0.60
N ILE A 14 -18.98 -13.49 -0.26
CA ILE A 14 -18.54 -12.14 -0.62
C ILE A 14 -19.61 -11.42 -1.45
N ILE A 15 -20.27 -12.14 -2.35
CA ILE A 15 -21.41 -11.59 -3.11
C ILE A 15 -22.58 -11.26 -2.19
N ASP A 16 -22.87 -12.08 -1.18
CA ASP A 16 -23.92 -11.78 -0.19
C ASP A 16 -23.62 -10.48 0.56
N ILE A 17 -22.38 -10.28 1.01
CA ILE A 17 -21.95 -9.02 1.64
C ILE A 17 -22.05 -7.85 0.66
N LEU A 18 -21.70 -8.05 -0.62
CA LEU A 18 -21.80 -7.02 -1.67
C LEU A 18 -23.26 -6.60 -1.93
N ILE A 19 -24.21 -7.54 -1.90
CA ILE A 19 -25.64 -7.27 -2.08
C ILE A 19 -26.16 -6.34 -0.97
N GLU A 20 -25.69 -6.53 0.27
CA GLU A 20 -26.04 -5.65 1.39
C GLU A 20 -25.51 -4.22 1.22
N GLN A 21 -24.46 -4.01 0.40
CA GLN A 21 -23.91 -2.68 0.13
C GLN A 21 -24.65 -1.91 -0.99
N ALA A 22 -25.48 -2.60 -1.79
CA ALA A 22 -26.31 -1.97 -2.82
C ALA A 22 -27.64 -1.52 -2.24
N THR A 23 -28.11 -0.33 -2.63
CA THR A 23 -29.33 0.26 -2.07
C THR A 23 -30.55 0.09 -2.98
N SER A 24 -30.34 0.07 -4.30
CA SER A 24 -31.39 -0.11 -5.30
C SER A 24 -31.69 -1.60 -5.56
N PHE A 25 -32.90 -1.89 -6.03
CA PHE A 25 -33.26 -3.25 -6.45
C PHE A 25 -32.40 -3.72 -7.63
N GLY A 26 -32.20 -2.85 -8.63
CA GLY A 26 -31.40 -3.16 -9.82
C GLY A 26 -29.93 -3.43 -9.47
N GLY A 27 -29.35 -2.62 -8.59
CA GLY A 27 -27.97 -2.77 -8.11
C GLY A 27 -27.77 -4.10 -7.39
N LYS A 28 -28.70 -4.47 -6.49
CA LYS A 28 -28.69 -5.79 -5.82
C LYS A 28 -28.73 -6.95 -6.80
N GLU A 29 -29.56 -6.87 -7.84
CA GLU A 29 -29.61 -7.90 -8.90
C GLU A 29 -28.31 -7.95 -9.72
N ARG A 30 -27.66 -6.82 -10.00
CA ARG A 30 -26.32 -6.81 -10.64
C ARG A 30 -25.26 -7.45 -9.74
N CYS A 31 -25.25 -7.14 -8.44
CA CYS A 31 -24.35 -7.76 -7.46
C CYS A 31 -24.48 -9.30 -7.46
N LYS A 32 -25.71 -9.84 -7.43
CA LYS A 32 -25.97 -11.29 -7.47
C LYS A 32 -25.40 -11.98 -8.70
N ARG A 33 -25.38 -11.29 -9.84
CA ARG A 33 -24.93 -11.83 -11.13
C ARG A 33 -23.44 -11.63 -11.36
N LEU A 34 -22.74 -10.94 -10.46
CA LEU A 34 -21.32 -10.63 -10.60
C LEU A 34 -20.47 -11.91 -10.61
N LYS A 35 -19.78 -12.12 -11.73
CA LYS A 35 -18.84 -13.23 -11.92
C LYS A 35 -17.46 -12.67 -12.26
N PRO A 36 -16.39 -13.40 -11.93
CA PRO A 36 -15.04 -13.03 -12.35
C PRO A 36 -14.94 -12.95 -13.88
N MET A 37 -14.33 -11.88 -14.37
CA MET A 37 -14.10 -11.60 -15.78
C MET A 37 -12.79 -12.23 -16.24
N THR A 38 -12.66 -12.50 -17.54
CA THR A 38 -11.44 -13.06 -18.15
C THR A 38 -10.76 -12.08 -19.13
N SER A 39 -11.25 -10.85 -19.22
CA SER A 39 -10.76 -9.80 -20.11
C SER A 39 -10.05 -8.73 -19.29
N LEU A 40 -8.75 -8.55 -19.51
CA LEU A 40 -7.94 -7.57 -18.77
C LEU A 40 -8.47 -6.12 -18.90
N PRO A 41 -8.89 -5.63 -20.09
CA PRO A 41 -9.50 -4.31 -20.21
C PRO A 41 -10.75 -4.13 -19.34
N ASP A 42 -11.62 -5.14 -19.30
CA ASP A 42 -12.85 -5.08 -18.50
C ASP A 42 -12.56 -5.10 -17.00
N ILE A 43 -11.58 -5.91 -16.58
CA ILE A 43 -11.10 -5.95 -15.19
C ILE A 43 -10.53 -4.58 -14.80
N ASN A 44 -9.66 -4.00 -15.61
CA ASN A 44 -9.05 -2.69 -15.31
C ASN A 44 -10.11 -1.58 -15.23
N THR A 45 -11.06 -1.56 -16.18
CA THR A 45 -12.18 -0.62 -16.18
C THR A 45 -13.00 -0.77 -14.89
N ALA A 46 -13.33 -2.00 -14.51
CA ALA A 46 -14.07 -2.30 -13.30
C ALA A 46 -13.30 -1.90 -12.02
N GLN A 47 -11.98 -2.13 -11.98
CA GLN A 47 -11.12 -1.72 -10.86
C GLN A 47 -10.99 -0.19 -10.77
N GLU A 48 -10.94 0.51 -11.90
CA GLU A 48 -10.93 1.98 -11.94
C GLU A 48 -12.25 2.57 -11.47
N GLN A 49 -13.38 2.02 -11.90
CA GLN A 49 -14.71 2.41 -11.41
C GLN A 49 -14.83 2.21 -9.89
N THR A 50 -14.39 1.06 -9.37
CA THR A 50 -14.40 0.78 -7.92
C THR A 50 -13.49 1.75 -7.16
N ALA A 51 -12.31 2.08 -7.70
CA ALA A 51 -11.40 3.06 -7.10
C ALA A 51 -11.99 4.48 -7.10
N ALA A 52 -12.59 4.93 -8.19
CA ALA A 52 -13.26 6.22 -8.28
C ALA A 52 -14.41 6.32 -7.27
N ALA A 53 -15.25 5.28 -7.18
CA ALA A 53 -16.33 5.23 -6.19
C ALA A 53 -15.80 5.23 -4.75
N PHE A 54 -14.75 4.44 -4.46
CA PHE A 54 -14.09 4.44 -3.16
C PHE A 54 -13.64 5.86 -2.78
N THR A 55 -12.92 6.55 -3.67
CA THR A 55 -12.44 7.92 -3.43
C THR A 55 -13.59 8.91 -3.21
N ARG A 56 -14.66 8.84 -4.03
CA ARG A 56 -15.84 9.69 -3.87
C ARG A 56 -16.55 9.44 -2.52
N ILE A 57 -16.70 8.18 -2.11
CA ILE A 57 -17.33 7.84 -0.82
C ILE A 57 -16.52 8.41 0.36
N ILE A 58 -15.18 8.31 0.31
CA ILE A 58 -14.32 8.84 1.37
C ILE A 58 -14.38 10.37 1.45
N ARG A 59 -14.48 11.07 0.31
CA ARG A 59 -14.53 12.55 0.26
C ARG A 59 -15.92 13.12 0.56
N LYS A 60 -16.97 12.60 -0.08
CA LYS A 60 -18.33 13.16 -0.10
C LYS A 60 -19.35 12.36 0.70
N GLY A 61 -18.99 11.19 1.21
CA GLY A 61 -19.91 10.26 1.87
C GLY A 61 -20.65 9.36 0.88
N ARG A 62 -21.53 8.49 1.41
CA ARG A 62 -22.23 7.46 0.63
C ARG A 62 -23.49 8.03 -0.03
N PRO A 63 -23.62 7.97 -1.37
CA PRO A 63 -24.88 8.30 -2.03
C PRO A 63 -25.93 7.22 -1.77
N SER A 64 -27.21 7.61 -1.83
CA SER A 64 -28.34 6.69 -1.66
C SER A 64 -29.05 6.49 -2.99
N PHE A 65 -29.23 5.23 -3.41
CA PHE A 65 -30.00 4.86 -4.60
C PHE A 65 -31.31 4.13 -4.24
N GLY A 66 -31.73 4.17 -2.96
CA GLY A 66 -32.87 3.39 -2.46
C GLY A 66 -34.21 3.66 -3.14
N SER A 67 -34.40 4.86 -3.70
CA SER A 67 -35.60 5.25 -4.44
C SER A 67 -35.59 4.81 -5.92
N CYS A 68 -34.52 4.17 -6.39
CA CYS A 68 -34.39 3.66 -7.76
C CYS A 68 -35.16 2.33 -7.92
N ASN A 69 -36.48 2.45 -7.97
CA ASN A 69 -37.39 1.31 -8.13
C ASN A 69 -37.51 0.90 -9.61
N PRO A 70 -37.82 -0.37 -9.90
CA PRO A 70 -38.06 -0.82 -11.27
C PRO A 70 -39.27 -0.12 -11.87
N VAL A 71 -39.05 0.61 -12.96
CA VAL A 71 -40.10 1.31 -13.72
C VAL A 71 -40.37 0.69 -15.10
N GLY A 72 -39.67 -0.40 -15.45
CA GLY A 72 -39.70 -0.98 -16.80
C GLY A 72 -41.09 -1.41 -17.28
N GLU A 73 -41.94 -1.94 -16.39
CA GLU A 73 -43.32 -2.30 -16.75
C GLU A 73 -44.21 -1.06 -16.96
N SER A 74 -44.09 -0.06 -16.09
CA SER A 74 -44.82 1.21 -16.23
C SER A 74 -44.42 1.96 -17.51
N LEU A 75 -43.13 1.96 -17.87
CA LEU A 75 -42.66 2.56 -19.13
C LEU A 75 -43.23 1.84 -20.36
N LYS A 76 -43.29 0.50 -20.36
CA LYS A 76 -43.92 -0.27 -21.46
C LYS A 76 -45.41 0.03 -21.61
N ARG A 77 -46.12 0.25 -20.50
CA ARG A 77 -47.54 0.64 -20.53
C ARG A 77 -47.73 2.03 -21.15
N LEU A 78 -46.84 2.97 -20.83
CA LEU A 78 -46.83 4.30 -21.45
C LEU A 78 -46.56 4.26 -22.95
N GLU A 79 -45.65 3.39 -23.42
CA GLU A 79 -45.37 3.20 -24.86
C GLU A 79 -46.59 2.72 -25.65
N VAL A 80 -47.48 1.96 -25.01
CA VAL A 80 -48.74 1.47 -25.62
C VAL A 80 -49.88 2.50 -25.49
N GLY A 81 -49.62 3.66 -24.86
CA GLY A 81 -50.61 4.73 -24.65
C GLY A 81 -51.58 4.47 -23.49
N ALA A 82 -51.26 3.56 -22.57
CA ALA A 82 -52.07 3.32 -21.39
C ALA A 82 -51.80 4.36 -20.30
N ALA A 83 -52.85 4.77 -19.57
CA ALA A 83 -52.71 5.60 -18.39
C ALA A 83 -52.12 4.80 -17.21
N LEU A 84 -51.25 5.45 -16.45
CA LEU A 84 -50.66 4.91 -15.22
C LEU A 84 -51.50 5.30 -14.00
N GLY A 85 -51.44 4.43 -12.98
CA GLY A 85 -52.02 4.74 -11.67
C GLY A 85 -51.16 5.75 -10.89
N SER A 86 -51.73 6.32 -9.83
CA SER A 86 -51.06 7.20 -8.87
C SER A 86 -49.77 6.60 -8.31
N GLY A 87 -49.81 5.33 -7.86
CA GLY A 87 -48.63 4.64 -7.32
C GLY A 87 -47.51 4.44 -8.34
N GLU A 88 -47.83 4.21 -9.62
CA GLU A 88 -46.83 4.07 -10.69
C GLU A 88 -46.17 5.42 -11.01
N LEU A 89 -46.97 6.49 -11.11
CA LEU A 89 -46.46 7.86 -11.31
C LEU A 89 -45.60 8.32 -10.13
N LEU A 90 -46.00 8.02 -8.89
CA LEU A 90 -45.20 8.30 -7.70
C LEU A 90 -43.88 7.54 -7.68
N ARG A 91 -43.84 6.29 -8.17
CA ARG A 91 -42.57 5.54 -8.31
C ARG A 91 -41.63 6.19 -9.32
N ILE A 92 -42.16 6.65 -10.46
CA ILE A 92 -41.38 7.40 -11.47
C ILE A 92 -40.90 8.73 -10.87
N CYS A 93 -41.75 9.44 -10.14
CA CYS A 93 -41.39 10.69 -9.46
C CYS A 93 -40.24 10.48 -8.47
N LYS A 94 -40.32 9.47 -7.60
CA LYS A 94 -39.24 9.11 -6.64
C LYS A 94 -37.93 8.77 -7.35
N LEU A 95 -37.98 8.13 -8.51
CA LEU A 95 -36.79 7.86 -9.34
C LEU A 95 -36.16 9.16 -9.85
N LEU A 96 -36.96 10.07 -10.40
CA LEU A 96 -36.51 11.37 -10.94
C LEU A 96 -35.96 12.31 -9.86
N GLU A 97 -36.63 12.38 -8.71
CA GLU A 97 -36.13 13.13 -7.54
C GLU A 97 -34.74 12.61 -7.11
N ASN A 98 -34.58 11.29 -7.08
CA ASN A 98 -33.31 10.67 -6.75
C ASN A 98 -32.25 10.88 -7.84
N ALA A 99 -32.62 10.83 -9.12
CA ALA A 99 -31.74 11.20 -10.23
C ALA A 99 -31.19 12.62 -10.07
N GLY A 100 -32.02 13.56 -9.59
CA GLY A 100 -31.61 14.92 -9.23
C GLY A 100 -30.56 14.96 -8.12
N GLN A 101 -30.76 14.19 -7.04
CA GLN A 101 -29.80 14.10 -5.93
C GLN A 101 -28.47 13.48 -6.36
N ILE A 102 -28.51 12.40 -7.14
CA ILE A 102 -27.32 11.72 -7.67
C ILE A 102 -26.57 12.62 -8.65
N LYS A 103 -27.27 13.35 -9.53
CA LYS A 103 -26.64 14.32 -10.42
C LYS A 103 -25.97 15.46 -9.66
N ALA A 104 -26.56 15.91 -8.55
CA ALA A 104 -25.95 16.91 -7.68
C ALA A 104 -24.69 16.36 -6.98
N TYR A 105 -24.72 15.12 -6.48
CA TYR A 105 -23.55 14.45 -5.89
C TYR A 105 -22.37 14.34 -6.87
N GLY A 106 -22.67 14.12 -8.16
CA GLY A 106 -21.71 14.04 -9.24
C GLY A 106 -20.96 15.34 -9.54
N ARG A 107 -21.47 16.51 -9.13
CA ARG A 107 -20.84 17.81 -9.43
C ARG A 107 -19.54 18.01 -8.66
N HIS A 108 -18.54 18.55 -9.33
CA HIS A 108 -17.27 18.97 -8.72
C HIS A 108 -17.47 20.30 -7.97
N GLU A 109 -17.03 20.37 -6.71
CA GLU A 109 -17.21 21.56 -5.86
C GLU A 109 -16.09 22.59 -6.10
N THR A 110 -14.93 22.12 -6.59
CA THR A 110 -13.76 22.96 -6.87
C THR A 110 -13.18 22.65 -8.25
N VAL A 111 -12.47 23.62 -8.84
CA VAL A 111 -11.82 23.49 -10.16
C VAL A 111 -10.66 22.46 -10.12
N ASP A 112 -10.14 22.15 -8.92
CA ASP A 112 -9.05 21.19 -8.70
C ASP A 112 -9.55 19.73 -8.52
N ASP A 113 -10.86 19.48 -8.52
CA ASP A 113 -11.38 18.12 -8.56
C ASP A 113 -11.18 17.53 -9.96
N ALA A 114 -10.19 16.64 -10.09
CA ALA A 114 -9.92 15.94 -11.34
C ALA A 114 -11.13 15.10 -11.77
N GLU A 115 -11.49 15.19 -13.06
CA GLU A 115 -12.50 14.32 -13.65
C GLU A 115 -12.07 12.85 -13.53
N ASP A 116 -13.02 11.98 -13.21
CA ASP A 116 -12.83 10.54 -13.12
C ASP A 116 -13.72 9.77 -14.09
N CYS A 117 -13.53 8.44 -14.15
CA CYS A 117 -14.28 7.58 -15.06
C CYS A 117 -15.79 7.48 -14.75
N LEU A 118 -16.26 8.03 -13.62
CA LEU A 118 -17.67 8.05 -13.25
C LEU A 118 -18.40 9.30 -13.73
N ASP A 119 -17.69 10.39 -14.05
CA ASP A 119 -18.32 11.65 -14.48
C ASP A 119 -19.22 11.49 -15.71
N ILE A 120 -18.82 10.61 -16.65
CA ILE A 120 -19.62 10.28 -17.84
C ILE A 120 -21.00 9.75 -17.46
N PHE A 121 -21.11 8.95 -16.39
CA PHE A 121 -22.40 8.44 -15.92
C PHE A 121 -23.25 9.56 -15.32
N PHE A 122 -22.67 10.44 -14.49
CA PHE A 122 -23.41 11.55 -13.88
C PHE A 122 -23.88 12.60 -14.90
N GLN A 123 -23.11 12.83 -15.96
CA GLN A 123 -23.47 13.78 -17.03
C GLN A 123 -24.68 13.31 -17.84
N GLN A 124 -24.83 12.01 -18.04
CA GLN A 124 -25.94 11.41 -18.78
C GLN A 124 -27.28 11.40 -18.02
N ILE A 125 -27.28 11.62 -16.70
CA ILE A 125 -28.50 11.62 -15.89
C ILE A 125 -29.33 12.87 -16.22
N GLU A 126 -30.63 12.70 -16.48
CA GLU A 126 -31.58 13.77 -16.76
C GLU A 126 -32.72 13.78 -15.71
N PRO A 127 -32.60 14.57 -14.63
CA PRO A 127 -33.55 14.51 -13.51
C PRO A 127 -35.00 14.90 -13.84
N LEU A 128 -35.27 15.51 -15.01
CA LEU A 128 -36.58 15.96 -15.47
C LEU A 128 -37.40 16.67 -14.36
N THR A 129 -36.79 17.65 -13.69
CA THR A 129 -37.32 18.28 -12.47
C THR A 129 -38.71 18.90 -12.64
N LEU A 130 -39.06 19.34 -13.86
CA LEU A 130 -40.38 19.89 -14.16
C LEU A 130 -41.47 18.82 -13.99
N ILE A 131 -41.23 17.61 -14.51
CA ILE A 131 -42.17 16.49 -14.46
C ILE A 131 -42.30 15.98 -13.03
N SER A 132 -41.18 15.79 -12.33
CA SER A 132 -41.23 15.31 -10.94
C SER A 132 -41.97 16.29 -10.04
N THR A 133 -41.76 17.60 -10.22
CA THR A 133 -42.44 18.65 -9.44
C THR A 133 -43.93 18.69 -9.74
N GLU A 134 -44.34 18.57 -11.01
CA GLU A 134 -45.76 18.52 -11.37
C GLU A 134 -46.44 17.25 -10.83
N ILE A 135 -45.82 16.07 -10.93
CA ILE A 135 -46.37 14.85 -10.33
C ILE A 135 -46.52 15.01 -8.81
N ARG A 136 -45.52 15.57 -8.12
CA ARG A 136 -45.56 15.78 -6.67
C ARG A 136 -46.61 16.80 -6.24
N ARG A 137 -46.85 17.81 -7.07
CA ARG A 137 -47.90 18.81 -6.85
C ARG A 137 -49.29 18.19 -6.99
N CYS A 138 -49.48 17.31 -7.97
CA CYS A 138 -50.76 16.70 -8.26
C CYS A 138 -51.07 15.49 -7.35
N ILE A 139 -50.08 14.69 -6.98
CA ILE A 139 -50.26 13.42 -6.25
C ILE A 139 -49.54 13.50 -4.90
N ILE A 140 -50.31 13.43 -3.81
CA ILE A 140 -49.80 13.52 -2.44
C ILE A 140 -49.36 12.13 -1.97
N ASP A 141 -50.24 11.14 -2.16
CA ASP A 141 -50.02 9.73 -1.82
C ASP A 141 -50.70 8.79 -2.83
N GLU A 142 -50.53 7.48 -2.69
CA GLU A 142 -51.09 6.48 -3.62
C GLU A 142 -52.62 6.58 -3.73
N ASP A 143 -53.30 6.96 -2.65
CA ASP A 143 -54.77 7.10 -2.62
C ASP A 143 -55.25 8.56 -2.63
N GLU A 144 -54.34 9.53 -2.57
CA GLU A 144 -54.68 10.94 -2.36
C GLU A 144 -54.10 11.85 -3.45
N ILE A 145 -54.99 12.49 -4.20
CA ILE A 145 -54.69 13.52 -5.20
C ILE A 145 -54.95 14.90 -4.59
N SER A 146 -54.07 15.84 -4.87
CA SER A 146 -54.15 17.23 -4.39
C SER A 146 -55.36 17.97 -4.95
N ASP A 147 -56.01 18.78 -4.10
CA ASP A 147 -57.06 19.70 -4.53
C ASP A 147 -56.58 20.68 -5.62
N ASP A 148 -55.29 21.02 -5.61
CA ASP A 148 -54.68 21.96 -6.55
C ASP A 148 -54.16 21.28 -7.82
N ALA A 149 -54.43 19.98 -8.01
CA ALA A 149 -54.08 19.25 -9.22
C ALA A 149 -54.85 19.77 -10.45
N SER A 150 -56.10 20.19 -10.27
CA SER A 150 -56.93 20.78 -11.32
C SER A 150 -57.97 21.74 -10.74
N SER A 151 -58.28 22.82 -11.46
CA SER A 151 -59.32 23.77 -11.04
C SER A 151 -60.72 23.14 -11.00
N THR A 152 -60.99 22.18 -11.89
CA THR A 152 -62.24 21.42 -11.94
C THR A 152 -62.36 20.48 -10.74
N LEU A 153 -61.30 19.75 -10.39
CA LEU A 153 -61.27 18.90 -9.19
C LEU A 153 -61.54 19.72 -7.92
N LYS A 154 -60.88 20.87 -7.78
CA LYS A 154 -61.10 21.80 -6.67
C LYS A 154 -62.55 22.29 -6.57
N GLN A 155 -63.18 22.59 -7.70
CA GLN A 155 -64.58 22.99 -7.74
C GLN A 155 -65.50 21.84 -7.34
N ILE A 156 -65.27 20.63 -7.86
CA ILE A 156 -66.05 19.42 -7.54
C ILE A 156 -65.98 19.14 -6.03
N ARG A 157 -64.77 19.09 -5.44
CA ARG A 157 -64.58 18.85 -4.00
C ARG A 157 -65.21 19.95 -3.14
N ARG A 158 -65.13 21.21 -3.56
CA ARG A 158 -65.82 22.32 -2.89
C ARG A 158 -67.34 22.13 -2.93
N SER A 159 -67.90 21.72 -4.06
CA SER A 159 -69.33 21.41 -4.19
C SER A 159 -69.73 20.20 -3.35
N MET A 160 -68.89 19.16 -3.28
CA MET A 160 -69.12 18.00 -2.41
C MET A 160 -69.18 18.41 -0.95
N ASN A 161 -68.21 19.20 -0.47
CA ASN A 161 -68.21 19.70 0.90
C ASN A 161 -69.45 20.55 1.20
N GLN A 162 -69.86 21.42 0.27
CA GLN A 162 -71.09 22.23 0.43
C GLN A 162 -72.37 21.38 0.48
N ILE A 163 -72.47 20.33 -0.34
CA ILE A 163 -73.63 19.42 -0.29
C ILE A 163 -73.57 18.58 0.98
N ASN A 164 -72.39 18.12 1.39
CA ASN A 164 -72.21 17.34 2.60
C ASN A 164 -72.59 18.15 3.86
N ASP A 165 -72.17 19.42 3.94
CA ASP A 165 -72.58 20.34 5.01
C ASP A 165 -74.10 20.53 5.03
N LYS A 166 -74.75 20.65 3.87
CA LYS A 166 -76.21 20.74 3.75
C LYS A 166 -76.90 19.44 4.18
N VAL A 167 -76.36 18.28 3.81
CA VAL A 167 -76.86 16.96 4.23
C VAL A 167 -76.79 16.86 5.75
N HIS A 168 -75.63 17.15 6.33
CA HIS A 168 -75.42 17.14 7.78
C HIS A 168 -76.32 18.14 8.50
N SER A 169 -76.45 19.39 8.04
CA SER A 169 -77.33 20.38 8.67
C SER A 169 -78.80 19.95 8.64
N THR A 170 -79.25 19.37 7.52
CA THR A 170 -80.63 18.91 7.34
C THR A 170 -80.91 17.69 8.21
N LEU A 171 -80.01 16.71 8.24
CA LEU A 171 -80.11 15.53 9.09
C LEU A 171 -80.03 15.91 10.58
N SER A 172 -79.12 16.78 10.98
CA SER A 172 -79.02 17.27 12.37
C SER A 172 -80.28 18.01 12.81
N SER A 173 -80.89 18.83 11.95
CA SER A 173 -82.17 19.48 12.24
C SER A 173 -83.30 18.46 12.41
N LEU A 174 -83.31 17.38 11.65
CA LEU A 174 -84.33 16.33 11.72
C LEU A 174 -84.14 15.43 12.95
N VAL A 175 -82.90 15.03 13.24
CA VAL A 175 -82.52 14.19 14.39
C VAL A 175 -82.77 14.89 15.72
N ASN A 176 -82.46 16.20 15.80
CA ASN A 176 -82.66 16.99 17.02
C ASN A 176 -84.05 17.62 17.14
N GLY A 177 -84.85 17.57 16.08
CA GLY A 177 -86.18 18.16 15.99
C GLY A 177 -87.29 17.10 15.91
N SER A 178 -88.00 17.09 14.78
CA SER A 178 -89.26 16.36 14.58
C SER A 178 -89.15 14.83 14.61
N LEU A 179 -87.97 14.26 14.34
CA LEU A 179 -87.82 12.80 14.26
C LEU A 179 -87.29 12.15 15.55
N ARG A 180 -86.84 12.93 16.54
CA ARG A 180 -86.12 12.44 17.74
C ARG A 180 -86.83 11.29 18.48
N THR A 181 -88.15 11.35 18.60
CA THR A 181 -88.97 10.36 19.32
C THR A 181 -89.03 9.01 18.58
N TYR A 182 -88.84 9.01 17.26
CA TYR A 182 -88.94 7.83 16.40
C TYR A 182 -87.60 7.11 16.18
N LEU A 183 -86.49 7.77 16.56
CA LEU A 183 -85.15 7.22 16.39
C LEU A 183 -84.81 6.24 17.51
N GLN A 184 -84.01 5.25 17.16
CA GLN A 184 -83.41 4.37 18.17
C GLN A 184 -82.23 5.06 18.84
N ASP A 185 -81.32 5.62 18.03
CA ASP A 185 -80.21 6.47 18.48
C ASP A 185 -80.21 7.78 17.70
N SER A 186 -80.03 8.91 18.38
CA SER A 186 -79.95 10.24 17.78
C SER A 186 -78.57 10.53 17.17
N ILE A 187 -78.06 9.60 16.36
CA ILE A 187 -76.81 9.74 15.62
C ILE A 187 -77.07 9.61 14.12
N ILE A 188 -76.34 10.39 13.33
CA ILE A 188 -76.32 10.24 11.88
C ILE A 188 -75.39 9.07 11.58
N THR A 189 -75.87 8.10 10.81
CA THR A 189 -75.11 6.89 10.47
C THR A 189 -74.95 6.78 8.97
N MET A 190 -73.82 6.27 8.50
CA MET A 190 -73.61 5.98 7.08
C MET A 190 -73.84 4.48 6.85
N ARG A 191 -74.68 4.12 5.87
CA ARG A 191 -74.90 2.74 5.43
C ARG A 191 -74.62 2.66 3.93
N GLY A 192 -73.64 1.84 3.55
CA GLY A 192 -72.98 1.95 2.25
C GLY A 192 -72.35 3.34 2.12
N ASP A 193 -72.68 4.07 1.06
CA ASP A 193 -72.19 5.44 0.78
C ASP A 193 -73.28 6.51 1.02
N ARG A 194 -74.29 6.21 1.86
CA ARG A 194 -75.43 7.10 2.09
C ARG A 194 -75.64 7.42 3.55
N TYR A 195 -75.90 8.70 3.82
CA TYR A 195 -76.30 9.15 5.14
C TYR A 195 -77.74 8.76 5.46
N CYS A 196 -77.90 7.99 6.52
CA CYS A 196 -79.16 7.41 6.98
C CYS A 196 -79.37 7.69 8.48
N ILE A 197 -80.63 7.61 8.91
CA ILE A 197 -81.00 7.74 10.32
C ILE A 197 -81.57 6.40 10.82
N PRO A 198 -81.15 5.92 12.01
CA PRO A 198 -81.68 4.67 12.60
C PRO A 198 -83.06 4.90 13.23
N VAL A 199 -84.10 4.41 12.56
CA VAL A 199 -85.50 4.49 13.01
C VAL A 199 -85.93 3.16 13.64
N LYS A 200 -86.68 3.20 14.74
CA LYS A 200 -87.25 1.96 15.34
C LYS A 200 -88.24 1.33 14.36
N ALA A 201 -88.21 0.00 14.20
CA ALA A 201 -89.04 -0.71 13.22
C ALA A 201 -90.55 -0.41 13.35
N GLU A 202 -91.03 -0.15 14.58
CA GLU A 202 -92.41 0.20 14.90
C GLU A 202 -92.88 1.52 14.27
N TYR A 203 -91.96 2.46 14.03
CA TYR A 203 -92.27 3.79 13.49
C TYR A 203 -91.92 3.94 12.00
N ARG A 204 -91.73 2.82 11.28
CA ARG A 204 -91.42 2.80 9.84
C ARG A 204 -92.34 3.70 9.01
N SER A 205 -93.64 3.66 9.26
CA SER A 205 -94.64 4.40 8.47
C SER A 205 -94.70 5.90 8.79
N GLN A 206 -94.08 6.34 9.90
CA GLN A 206 -94.09 7.75 10.31
C GLN A 206 -92.92 8.56 9.75
N VAL A 207 -91.83 7.88 9.36
CA VAL A 207 -90.68 8.53 8.75
C VAL A 207 -90.73 8.37 7.24
N SER A 208 -90.99 9.47 6.52
CA SER A 208 -90.99 9.46 5.05
C SER A 208 -89.57 9.37 4.49
N GLY A 209 -89.22 8.20 3.95
CA GLY A 209 -87.88 7.95 3.39
C GLY A 209 -87.71 6.57 2.76
N LEU A 210 -86.55 6.35 2.14
CA LEU A 210 -86.16 5.09 1.54
C LEU A 210 -85.39 4.24 2.55
N ILE A 211 -85.67 2.95 2.62
CA ILE A 211 -84.97 2.03 3.53
C ILE A 211 -83.76 1.48 2.79
N HIS A 212 -82.57 1.68 3.38
CA HIS A 212 -81.32 1.18 2.81
C HIS A 212 -80.83 -0.09 3.47
N ASP A 213 -81.08 -0.26 4.76
CA ASP A 213 -80.56 -1.40 5.52
C ASP A 213 -81.41 -1.68 6.77
N GLN A 214 -81.26 -2.88 7.34
CA GLN A 214 -81.94 -3.33 8.56
C GLN A 214 -80.95 -3.97 9.53
N SER A 215 -81.10 -3.73 10.84
CA SER A 215 -80.25 -4.37 11.84
C SER A 215 -80.40 -5.90 11.86
N ALA A 216 -79.36 -6.60 12.32
CA ALA A 216 -79.38 -8.08 12.42
C ALA A 216 -80.53 -8.63 13.29
N THR A 217 -81.00 -7.85 14.27
CA THR A 217 -82.14 -8.17 15.14
C THR A 217 -83.49 -7.78 14.53
N GLY A 218 -83.50 -7.10 13.37
CA GLY A 218 -84.68 -6.58 12.70
C GLY A 218 -85.32 -5.35 13.35
N SER A 219 -84.84 -4.93 14.53
CA SER A 219 -85.46 -3.91 15.39
C SER A 219 -85.20 -2.46 14.93
N THR A 220 -84.18 -2.23 14.10
CA THR A 220 -83.79 -0.90 13.61
C THR A 220 -83.79 -0.90 12.08
N LEU A 221 -84.41 0.11 11.49
CA LEU A 221 -84.39 0.37 10.04
C LEU A 221 -83.54 1.61 9.77
N PHE A 222 -82.59 1.51 8.84
CA PHE A 222 -81.79 2.65 8.40
C PHE A 222 -82.51 3.32 7.23
N ILE A 223 -83.10 4.49 7.51
CA ILE A 223 -83.93 5.23 6.56
C ILE A 223 -83.19 6.48 6.10
N GLU A 224 -83.15 6.69 4.78
CA GLU A 224 -82.76 7.95 4.13
C GLU A 224 -84.01 8.83 3.98
N PRO A 225 -84.12 9.95 4.73
CA PRO A 225 -85.27 10.84 4.64
C PRO A 225 -85.42 11.46 3.25
N MET A 226 -86.65 11.63 2.77
CA MET A 226 -86.95 12.21 1.44
C MET A 226 -86.30 13.58 1.20
N SER A 227 -86.09 14.38 2.25
CA SER A 227 -85.41 15.69 2.18
C SER A 227 -83.92 15.60 1.82
N VAL A 228 -83.30 14.43 2.04
CA VAL A 228 -81.85 14.21 1.84
C VAL A 228 -81.59 13.30 0.65
N VAL A 229 -82.58 12.52 0.18
CA VAL A 229 -82.45 11.64 -1.01
C VAL A 229 -81.87 12.37 -2.22
N LYS A 230 -82.37 13.58 -2.51
CA LYS A 230 -81.85 14.39 -3.63
C LYS A 230 -80.39 14.80 -3.39
N LEU A 231 -80.06 15.28 -2.20
CA LEU A 231 -78.71 15.71 -1.85
C LEU A 231 -77.70 14.55 -1.89
N ASN A 232 -78.08 13.36 -1.42
CA ASN A 232 -77.25 12.16 -1.49
C ASN A 232 -77.08 11.66 -2.94
N ASN A 233 -78.09 11.78 -3.79
CA ASN A 233 -77.97 11.49 -5.23
C ASN A 233 -77.01 12.48 -5.91
N ASP A 234 -77.16 13.78 -5.66
CA ASP A 234 -76.29 14.83 -6.20
C ASP A 234 -74.83 14.61 -5.72
N LEU A 235 -74.64 14.22 -4.46
CA LEU A 235 -73.33 13.91 -3.88
C LEU A 235 -72.71 12.66 -4.54
N LYS A 236 -73.51 11.63 -4.84
CA LYS A 236 -73.05 10.44 -5.59
C LYS A 236 -72.66 10.77 -7.03
N GLU A 237 -73.39 11.66 -7.68
CA GLU A 237 -73.02 12.15 -9.02
C GLU A 237 -71.68 12.92 -8.99
N LEU A 238 -71.48 13.76 -7.98
CA LEU A 238 -70.21 14.47 -7.79
C LEU A 238 -69.05 13.52 -7.51
N TYR A 239 -69.23 12.44 -6.73
CA TYR A 239 -68.19 11.40 -6.59
C TYR A 239 -67.82 10.76 -7.94
N GLY A 240 -68.81 10.49 -8.80
CA GLY A 240 -68.54 9.98 -10.16
C GLY A 240 -67.71 10.96 -10.98
N LYS A 241 -68.10 12.24 -10.97
CA LYS A 241 -67.36 13.32 -11.63
C LYS A 241 -65.94 13.52 -11.06
N GLU A 242 -65.77 13.36 -9.75
CA GLU A 242 -64.46 13.41 -9.11
C GLU A 242 -63.55 12.30 -9.64
N GLN A 243 -64.04 11.06 -9.71
CA GLN A 243 -63.28 9.93 -10.24
C GLN A 243 -62.93 10.10 -11.73
N GLU A 244 -63.87 10.60 -12.54
CA GLU A 244 -63.60 10.93 -13.95
C GLU A 244 -62.51 12.00 -14.09
N GLU A 245 -62.59 13.08 -13.31
CA GLU A 245 -61.58 14.14 -13.31
C GLU A 245 -60.21 13.62 -12.86
N ILE A 246 -60.17 12.75 -11.84
CA ILE A 246 -58.95 12.07 -11.41
C ILE A 246 -58.33 11.26 -12.55
N GLN A 247 -59.12 10.51 -13.32
CA GLN A 247 -58.62 9.76 -14.47
C GLN A 247 -58.08 10.68 -15.57
N ILE A 248 -58.71 11.84 -15.81
CA ILE A 248 -58.22 12.86 -16.75
C ILE A 248 -56.85 13.39 -16.31
N ILE A 249 -56.69 13.71 -15.02
CA ILE A 249 -55.43 14.19 -14.45
C ILE A 249 -54.33 13.13 -14.61
N LEU A 250 -54.63 11.86 -14.26
CA LEU A 250 -53.68 10.75 -14.38
C LEU A 250 -53.30 10.49 -15.85
N ALA A 251 -54.26 10.54 -16.77
CA ALA A 251 -54.01 10.37 -18.20
C ALA A 251 -53.13 11.49 -18.76
N ARG A 252 -53.37 12.75 -18.36
CA ARG A 252 -52.53 13.89 -18.73
C ARG A 252 -51.10 13.72 -18.21
N LEU A 253 -50.93 13.45 -16.91
CA LEU A 253 -49.61 13.22 -16.32
C LEU A 253 -48.89 12.04 -16.99
N SER A 254 -49.63 10.99 -17.33
CA SER A 254 -49.08 9.84 -18.06
C SER A 254 -48.59 10.24 -19.45
N ALA A 255 -49.33 11.09 -20.18
CA ALA A 255 -48.91 11.61 -21.48
C ALA A 255 -47.65 12.48 -21.36
N ASP A 256 -47.59 13.36 -20.36
CA ASP A 256 -46.42 14.21 -20.09
C ASP A 256 -45.18 13.35 -19.79
N VAL A 257 -45.33 12.24 -19.05
CA VAL A 257 -44.24 11.29 -18.77
C VAL A 257 -43.86 10.46 -20.00
N ALA A 258 -44.82 10.13 -20.87
CA ALA A 258 -44.60 9.30 -22.05
C ALA A 258 -43.57 9.91 -23.03
N GLU A 259 -43.54 11.25 -23.13
CA GLU A 259 -42.57 11.98 -23.97
C GLU A 259 -41.10 11.75 -23.56
N TYR A 260 -40.85 11.39 -22.29
CA TYR A 260 -39.51 11.25 -21.72
C TYR A 260 -39.16 9.82 -21.32
N THR A 261 -39.87 8.83 -21.87
CA THR A 261 -39.68 7.40 -21.57
C THR A 261 -38.23 6.92 -21.77
N GLU A 262 -37.56 7.37 -22.83
CA GLU A 262 -36.16 7.01 -23.10
C GLU A 262 -35.16 7.65 -22.11
N SER A 263 -35.37 8.91 -21.71
CA SER A 263 -34.55 9.57 -20.67
C SER A 263 -34.73 8.85 -19.33
N ILE A 264 -35.97 8.53 -18.93
CA ILE A 264 -36.25 7.81 -17.67
C ILE A 264 -35.62 6.42 -17.68
N ARG A 265 -35.66 5.71 -18.82
CA ARG A 265 -35.02 4.41 -19.00
C ARG A 265 -33.50 4.51 -18.86
N THR A 266 -32.91 5.55 -19.43
CA THR A 266 -31.48 5.84 -19.38
C THR A 266 -31.04 6.14 -17.95
N ASP A 267 -31.77 7.01 -17.25
CA ASP A 267 -31.57 7.32 -15.83
C ASP A 267 -31.63 6.05 -14.96
N TYR A 268 -32.67 5.24 -15.12
CA TYR A 268 -32.80 4.00 -14.35
C TYR A 268 -31.60 3.06 -14.57
N LYS A 269 -31.15 2.91 -15.81
CA LYS A 269 -30.01 2.06 -16.17
C LYS A 269 -28.70 2.59 -15.58
N ILE A 270 -28.46 3.90 -15.71
CA ILE A 270 -27.25 4.55 -15.21
C ILE A 270 -27.22 4.53 -13.69
N MET A 271 -28.31 4.88 -13.02
CA MET A 271 -28.41 4.84 -11.57
C MET A 271 -28.22 3.42 -11.02
N THR A 272 -28.75 2.42 -11.72
CA THR A 272 -28.51 1.01 -11.38
C THR A 272 -27.04 0.64 -11.50
N GLU A 273 -26.35 1.11 -12.53
CA GLU A 273 -24.92 0.87 -12.71
C GLU A 273 -24.06 1.62 -11.68
N LEU A 274 -24.40 2.87 -11.39
CA LEU A 274 -23.76 3.65 -10.34
C LEU A 274 -23.94 2.97 -8.98
N ASP A 275 -25.14 2.56 -8.59
CA ASP A 275 -25.36 1.84 -7.32
C ASP A 275 -24.52 0.56 -7.25
N PHE A 276 -24.41 -0.20 -8.34
CA PHE A 276 -23.54 -1.38 -8.40
C PHE A 276 -22.05 -1.01 -8.20
N ILE A 277 -21.57 0.04 -8.88
CA ILE A 277 -20.19 0.51 -8.75
C ILE A 277 -19.91 1.03 -7.32
N PHE A 278 -20.82 1.83 -6.76
CA PHE A 278 -20.74 2.34 -5.39
C PHE A 278 -20.84 1.22 -4.35
N ALA A 279 -21.60 0.16 -4.61
CA ALA A 279 -21.64 -1.03 -3.76
C ALA A 279 -20.26 -1.71 -3.69
N ARG A 280 -19.52 -1.82 -4.80
CA ARG A 280 -18.14 -2.32 -4.80
C ARG A 280 -17.20 -1.41 -4.00
N GLY A 281 -17.34 -0.09 -4.15
CA GLY A 281 -16.59 0.88 -3.36
C GLY A 281 -16.88 0.79 -1.85
N ASN A 282 -18.15 0.65 -1.49
CA ASN A 282 -18.59 0.45 -0.10
C ASN A 282 -18.05 -0.87 0.48
N LEU A 283 -18.06 -1.96 -0.30
CA LEU A 283 -17.45 -3.22 0.10
C LEU A 283 -15.95 -3.06 0.35
N ALA A 284 -15.25 -2.30 -0.50
CA ALA A 284 -13.83 -2.03 -0.33
C ALA A 284 -13.53 -1.29 0.98
N ILE A 285 -14.35 -0.28 1.32
CA ILE A 285 -14.26 0.41 2.63
C ILE A 285 -14.59 -0.56 3.77
N LEU A 286 -15.65 -1.34 3.64
CA LEU A 286 -16.07 -2.32 4.64
C LEU A 286 -14.99 -3.37 4.90
N MET A 287 -14.12 -3.69 3.94
CA MET A 287 -13.06 -4.70 4.09
C MET A 287 -11.67 -4.11 4.36
N ASN A 288 -11.50 -2.79 4.36
CA ASN A 288 -10.19 -2.13 4.29
C ASN A 288 -9.36 -2.63 3.10
N ALA A 289 -9.99 -2.70 1.92
CA ALA A 289 -9.44 -3.28 0.72
C ALA A 289 -8.79 -2.24 -0.20
N SER A 290 -7.75 -2.65 -0.91
CA SER A 290 -7.00 -1.85 -1.88
C SER A 290 -7.18 -2.37 -3.31
N LYS A 291 -6.90 -1.49 -4.28
CA LYS A 291 -6.91 -1.84 -5.71
C LYS A 291 -5.70 -2.73 -6.02
N PRO A 292 -5.88 -3.98 -6.47
CA PRO A 292 -4.79 -4.82 -6.95
C PRO A 292 -4.27 -4.34 -8.31
N VAL A 293 -3.00 -4.60 -8.60
CA VAL A 293 -2.40 -4.46 -9.92
C VAL A 293 -2.55 -5.78 -10.67
N PHE A 294 -2.98 -5.72 -11.94
CA PHE A 294 -3.16 -6.92 -12.76
C PHE A 294 -2.04 -7.13 -13.78
N ASN A 295 -1.66 -8.39 -13.98
CA ASN A 295 -0.75 -8.81 -15.05
C ASN A 295 -1.27 -10.04 -15.81
N THR A 296 -0.67 -10.33 -16.96
CA THR A 296 -0.90 -11.54 -17.78
C THR A 296 0.25 -12.55 -17.69
N LYS A 297 1.23 -12.31 -16.80
CA LYS A 297 2.44 -13.13 -16.64
C LYS A 297 2.26 -14.26 -15.62
N GLY A 298 1.08 -14.40 -15.03
CA GLY A 298 0.81 -15.38 -13.99
C GLY A 298 1.44 -15.05 -12.63
N LYS A 299 1.86 -13.79 -12.42
CA LYS A 299 2.47 -13.36 -11.16
C LYS A 299 1.41 -12.98 -10.13
N ILE A 300 1.47 -13.58 -8.96
CA ILE A 300 0.67 -13.23 -7.79
C ILE A 300 1.65 -12.74 -6.72
N HIS A 301 1.40 -11.55 -6.19
CA HIS A 301 2.12 -11.01 -5.05
C HIS A 301 1.15 -10.29 -4.10
N ILE A 302 0.66 -11.01 -3.10
CA ILE A 302 -0.28 -10.48 -2.10
C ILE A 302 0.54 -9.96 -0.93
N ARG A 303 0.36 -8.68 -0.59
CA ARG A 303 1.06 -8.01 0.52
C ARG A 303 0.11 -7.83 1.69
N GLU A 304 0.43 -8.41 2.84
CA GLU A 304 -0.41 -8.33 4.05
C GLU A 304 -1.92 -8.60 3.81
N GLY A 305 -2.23 -9.61 3.00
CA GLY A 305 -3.60 -10.02 2.69
C GLY A 305 -4.32 -10.63 3.89
N ARG A 306 -5.58 -10.25 4.12
CA ARG A 306 -6.41 -10.76 5.21
C ARG A 306 -7.64 -11.45 4.65
N HIS A 307 -7.94 -12.66 5.10
CA HIS A 307 -9.14 -13.35 4.63
C HIS A 307 -10.42 -12.58 5.02
N PRO A 308 -11.28 -12.12 4.08
CA PRO A 308 -12.39 -11.20 4.34
C PRO A 308 -13.50 -11.75 5.23
N LEU A 309 -13.64 -13.08 5.28
CA LEU A 309 -14.65 -13.75 6.12
C LEU A 309 -14.19 -13.99 7.57
N LEU A 310 -12.92 -13.69 7.90
CA LEU A 310 -12.42 -13.78 9.26
C LEU A 310 -12.55 -12.43 9.96
N ASP A 311 -12.71 -12.46 11.29
CA ASP A 311 -12.80 -11.24 12.10
C ASP A 311 -11.54 -10.38 11.90
N LYS A 312 -11.73 -9.13 11.44
CA LYS A 312 -10.66 -8.16 11.17
C LYS A 312 -9.70 -7.95 12.33
N LYS A 313 -10.16 -8.12 13.58
CA LYS A 313 -9.33 -7.91 14.78
C LYS A 313 -8.48 -9.13 15.12
N LYS A 314 -8.88 -10.32 14.66
CA LYS A 314 -8.21 -11.60 14.95
C LYS A 314 -7.40 -12.10 13.77
N VAL A 315 -7.82 -11.79 12.55
CA VAL A 315 -7.15 -12.24 11.33
C VAL A 315 -5.75 -11.65 11.23
N VAL A 316 -4.78 -12.52 11.05
CA VAL A 316 -3.39 -12.12 10.83
C VAL A 316 -3.14 -12.03 9.32
N PRO A 317 -2.50 -10.95 8.83
CA PRO A 317 -2.22 -10.79 7.42
C PRO A 317 -1.14 -11.77 6.92
N ILE A 318 -1.31 -12.28 5.70
CA ILE A 318 -0.36 -13.15 4.99
C ILE A 318 0.33 -12.41 3.84
N THR A 319 1.57 -12.75 3.55
CA THR A 319 2.26 -12.29 2.33
C THR A 319 2.58 -13.52 1.48
N VAL A 320 2.13 -13.51 0.22
CA VAL A 320 2.25 -14.66 -0.69
C VAL A 320 2.80 -14.20 -2.03
N THR A 321 3.77 -14.94 -2.55
CA THR A 321 4.31 -14.76 -3.90
C THR A 321 4.17 -16.08 -4.67
N LEU A 322 3.77 -16.02 -5.94
CA LEU A 322 3.67 -17.17 -6.85
C LEU A 322 3.83 -16.70 -8.30
N GLY A 323 4.51 -17.48 -9.14
CA GLY A 323 4.67 -17.22 -10.57
C GLY A 323 5.79 -16.23 -10.95
N ASP A 324 6.60 -15.79 -9.99
CA ASP A 324 7.79 -14.96 -10.25
C ASP A 324 9.03 -15.84 -10.46
N THR A 325 9.69 -16.26 -9.37
CA THR A 325 10.86 -17.17 -9.43
C THR A 325 10.49 -18.64 -9.40
N PHE A 326 9.26 -18.97 -9.04
CA PHE A 326 8.72 -20.32 -8.94
C PHE A 326 7.24 -20.31 -9.34
N ASP A 327 6.77 -21.37 -9.98
CA ASP A 327 5.38 -21.55 -10.42
C ASP A 327 4.59 -22.53 -9.53
N LEU A 328 5.29 -23.27 -8.66
CA LEU A 328 4.68 -24.18 -7.71
C LEU A 328 5.08 -23.83 -6.26
N LEU A 329 4.08 -23.59 -5.41
CA LEU A 329 4.26 -23.32 -3.99
C LEU A 329 3.67 -24.46 -3.16
N ILE A 330 4.52 -25.14 -2.39
CA ILE A 330 4.11 -26.17 -1.43
C ILE A 330 4.02 -25.53 -0.04
N VAL A 331 2.88 -25.64 0.62
CA VAL A 331 2.66 -25.11 1.97
C VAL A 331 2.64 -26.25 2.98
N THR A 332 3.54 -26.17 3.94
CA THR A 332 3.76 -27.16 5.01
C THR A 332 3.48 -26.56 6.38
N GLY A 333 3.33 -27.41 7.40
CA GLY A 333 3.08 -27.00 8.79
C GLY A 333 1.88 -27.71 9.43
N PRO A 334 1.59 -27.49 10.72
CA PRO A 334 0.47 -28.12 11.42
C PRO A 334 -0.89 -27.69 10.85
N ASN A 335 -1.94 -28.51 10.98
CA ASN A 335 -3.28 -28.22 10.43
C ASN A 335 -3.90 -26.96 11.05
N THR A 336 -3.58 -26.67 12.31
CA THR A 336 -3.97 -25.43 13.00
C THR A 336 -3.20 -24.18 12.55
N GLY A 337 -2.20 -24.31 11.66
CA GLY A 337 -1.33 -23.22 11.19
C GLY A 337 -1.96 -22.26 10.17
N GLY A 338 -3.15 -22.58 9.62
CA GLY A 338 -3.83 -21.73 8.64
C GLY A 338 -3.44 -21.98 7.17
N LYS A 339 -2.98 -23.19 6.83
CA LYS A 339 -2.65 -23.60 5.46
C LYS A 339 -3.84 -23.44 4.50
N THR A 340 -4.98 -24.06 4.84
CA THR A 340 -6.23 -23.97 4.07
C THR A 340 -6.72 -22.53 3.93
N VAL A 341 -6.63 -21.73 5.00
CA VAL A 341 -7.02 -20.31 4.97
C VAL A 341 -6.14 -19.52 4.01
N SER A 342 -4.83 -19.77 4.00
CA SER A 342 -3.89 -19.11 3.09
C SER A 342 -4.22 -19.43 1.63
N LEU A 343 -4.46 -20.71 1.34
CA LEU A 343 -4.82 -21.19 0.01
C LEU A 343 -6.18 -20.62 -0.45
N LYS A 344 -7.20 -20.62 0.41
CA LYS A 344 -8.49 -19.96 0.15
C LYS A 344 -8.33 -18.47 -0.09
N THR A 345 -7.45 -17.79 0.65
CA THR A 345 -7.21 -16.34 0.49
C THR A 345 -6.67 -16.02 -0.91
N VAL A 346 -5.68 -16.77 -1.40
CA VAL A 346 -5.10 -16.58 -2.75
C VAL A 346 -6.16 -16.80 -3.83
N GLY A 347 -6.91 -17.90 -3.74
CA GLY A 347 -7.99 -18.20 -4.68
C GLY A 347 -9.08 -17.15 -4.66
N LEU A 348 -9.58 -16.79 -3.48
CA LEU A 348 -10.65 -15.81 -3.32
C LEU A 348 -10.24 -14.42 -3.80
N PHE A 349 -9.01 -13.97 -3.51
CA PHE A 349 -8.52 -12.67 -3.99
C PHE A 349 -8.44 -12.63 -5.51
N THR A 350 -8.01 -13.73 -6.13
CA THR A 350 -7.99 -13.86 -7.59
C THR A 350 -9.41 -13.70 -8.16
N LEU A 351 -10.41 -14.39 -7.58
CA LEU A 351 -11.81 -14.26 -7.99
C LEU A 351 -12.37 -12.84 -7.78
N MET A 352 -12.14 -12.26 -6.60
CA MET A 352 -12.59 -10.91 -6.24
C MET A 352 -11.99 -9.87 -7.18
N GLY A 353 -10.67 -9.91 -7.37
CA GLY A 353 -9.96 -8.99 -8.24
C GLY A 353 -10.44 -9.09 -9.69
N GLN A 354 -10.58 -10.29 -10.24
CA GLN A 354 -11.12 -10.51 -11.58
C GLN A 354 -12.61 -10.11 -11.70
N ALA A 355 -13.35 -9.99 -10.60
CA ALA A 355 -14.70 -9.43 -10.58
C ALA A 355 -14.73 -7.89 -10.46
N GLY A 356 -13.58 -7.23 -10.41
CA GLY A 356 -13.46 -5.78 -10.22
C GLY A 356 -13.66 -5.32 -8.78
N LEU A 357 -13.62 -6.25 -7.81
CA LEU A 357 -13.63 -5.94 -6.38
C LEU A 357 -12.20 -5.65 -5.92
N HIS A 358 -12.05 -4.70 -5.00
CA HIS A 358 -10.79 -4.51 -4.28
C HIS A 358 -10.56 -5.68 -3.33
N ILE A 359 -9.29 -5.95 -3.00
CA ILE A 359 -8.90 -7.04 -2.10
C ILE A 359 -8.41 -6.50 -0.75
N PRO A 360 -8.74 -7.15 0.38
CA PRO A 360 -8.26 -6.78 1.72
C PRO A 360 -6.77 -7.11 1.90
N ALA A 361 -5.93 -6.36 1.19
CA ALA A 361 -4.48 -6.46 1.17
C ALA A 361 -3.87 -5.05 1.13
N LEU A 362 -2.57 -4.95 1.39
CA LEU A 362 -1.82 -3.71 1.28
C LEU A 362 -1.69 -3.28 -0.19
N ASP A 363 -1.56 -1.97 -0.39
CA ASP A 363 -1.35 -1.36 -1.71
C ASP A 363 -0.21 -2.00 -2.50
N ARG A 364 -0.38 -1.98 -3.83
CA ARG A 364 0.52 -2.61 -4.81
C ARG A 364 0.60 -4.14 -4.69
N SER A 365 -0.39 -4.78 -4.07
CA SER A 365 -0.60 -6.22 -4.25
C SER A 365 -0.88 -6.50 -5.73
N GLU A 366 -0.28 -7.55 -6.26
CA GLU A 366 -0.35 -7.95 -7.66
C GLU A 366 -1.13 -9.26 -7.80
N LEU A 367 -2.05 -9.30 -8.76
CA LEU A 367 -2.79 -10.50 -9.15
C LEU A 367 -2.59 -10.75 -10.63
N ALA A 368 -2.69 -12.01 -11.04
CA ALA A 368 -2.68 -12.36 -12.45
C ALA A 368 -4.09 -12.67 -12.96
N LEU A 369 -4.28 -12.44 -14.26
CA LEU A 369 -5.44 -12.91 -14.98
C LEU A 369 -5.34 -14.44 -15.17
N PHE A 370 -6.32 -15.17 -14.66
CA PHE A 370 -6.49 -16.60 -14.94
C PHE A 370 -7.83 -16.85 -15.63
N GLU A 371 -7.84 -17.66 -16.68
CA GLU A 371 -9.07 -18.05 -17.36
C GLU A 371 -9.88 -19.04 -16.52
N ASN A 372 -9.16 -19.92 -15.82
CA ASN A 372 -9.73 -20.93 -14.95
C ASN A 372 -9.02 -20.97 -13.60
N VAL A 373 -9.82 -21.09 -12.53
CA VAL A 373 -9.33 -21.39 -11.18
C VAL A 373 -9.92 -22.73 -10.77
N TYR A 374 -9.04 -23.67 -10.46
CA TYR A 374 -9.38 -25.00 -9.97
C TYR A 374 -9.01 -25.08 -8.50
N ALA A 375 -9.96 -25.54 -7.68
CA ALA A 375 -9.74 -25.68 -6.26
C ALA A 375 -10.26 -27.05 -5.80
N ASP A 376 -9.38 -27.84 -5.19
CA ASP A 376 -9.76 -28.99 -4.41
C ASP A 376 -9.50 -28.73 -2.93
N ILE A 377 -10.56 -28.30 -2.24
CA ILE A 377 -10.55 -27.90 -0.82
C ILE A 377 -11.77 -28.56 -0.19
N GLY A 378 -11.63 -29.25 0.95
CA GLY A 378 -12.73 -29.94 1.61
C GLY A 378 -12.36 -30.52 2.99
N ASP A 379 -13.38 -30.74 3.83
CA ASP A 379 -13.24 -31.31 5.18
C ASP A 379 -13.27 -32.84 5.14
N GLU A 380 -12.21 -33.49 5.63
CA GLU A 380 -12.12 -34.95 5.79
C GLU A 380 -12.93 -35.51 6.98
N GLN A 381 -13.72 -34.70 7.68
CA GLN A 381 -14.23 -35.02 9.02
C GLN A 381 -15.62 -35.66 9.09
N SER A 382 -16.22 -36.09 7.97
CA SER A 382 -17.48 -36.86 8.02
C SER A 382 -17.20 -38.38 8.05
N ILE A 383 -17.52 -39.01 9.18
CA ILE A 383 -17.25 -40.42 9.50
C ILE A 383 -17.95 -41.41 8.53
N GLU A 384 -18.99 -40.98 7.81
CA GLU A 384 -19.70 -41.82 6.82
C GLU A 384 -19.00 -41.92 5.45
N GLN A 385 -17.87 -41.21 5.24
CA GLN A 385 -17.33 -40.97 3.90
C GLN A 385 -15.89 -41.44 3.62
N SER A 386 -15.22 -42.20 4.49
CA SER A 386 -13.76 -42.42 4.37
C SER A 386 -13.26 -43.10 3.07
N LEU A 387 -14.07 -43.92 2.38
CA LEU A 387 -13.75 -44.45 1.02
C LEU A 387 -14.19 -43.49 -0.11
N SER A 388 -15.15 -42.63 0.17
CA SER A 388 -15.76 -41.70 -0.78
C SER A 388 -15.01 -40.37 -0.88
N THR A 389 -14.23 -39.97 0.14
CA THR A 389 -13.42 -38.73 0.13
C THR A 389 -12.25 -38.84 -0.85
N PHE A 390 -11.34 -39.82 -0.68
CA PHE A 390 -10.20 -40.00 -1.60
C PHE A 390 -10.67 -40.15 -3.06
N SER A 391 -11.69 -40.99 -3.29
CA SER A 391 -12.27 -41.21 -4.62
C SER A 391 -12.91 -39.93 -5.20
N SER A 392 -13.58 -39.12 -4.37
CA SER A 392 -14.16 -37.83 -4.78
C SER A 392 -13.09 -36.80 -5.13
N HIS A 393 -12.05 -36.66 -4.29
CA HIS A 393 -10.88 -35.83 -4.54
C HIS A 393 -10.19 -36.24 -5.84
N MET A 394 -9.92 -37.54 -6.02
CA MET A 394 -9.30 -38.07 -7.22
C MET A 394 -10.15 -37.85 -8.48
N THR A 395 -11.46 -38.07 -8.39
CA THR A 395 -12.38 -37.78 -9.51
C THR A 395 -12.37 -36.29 -9.88
N ASN A 396 -12.26 -35.42 -8.88
CA ASN A 396 -12.18 -33.97 -9.08
C ASN A 396 -10.84 -33.57 -9.74
N ILE A 397 -9.72 -34.12 -9.26
CA ILE A 397 -8.37 -33.93 -9.84
C ILE A 397 -8.34 -34.42 -11.30
N VAL A 398 -8.83 -35.63 -11.57
CA VAL A 398 -8.92 -36.19 -12.94
C VAL A 398 -9.76 -35.30 -13.85
N SER A 399 -10.84 -34.71 -13.34
CA SER A 399 -11.64 -33.74 -14.08
C SER A 399 -10.86 -32.47 -14.40
N PHE A 400 -10.09 -31.94 -13.46
CA PHE A 400 -9.28 -30.73 -13.64
C PHE A 400 -8.15 -30.93 -14.65
N LEU A 401 -7.41 -32.03 -14.52
CA LEU A 401 -6.26 -32.34 -15.37
C LEU A 401 -6.61 -32.47 -16.87
N LYS A 402 -7.88 -32.74 -17.21
CA LYS A 402 -8.36 -32.77 -18.60
C LYS A 402 -8.46 -31.39 -19.25
N HIS A 403 -8.60 -30.34 -18.46
CA HIS A 403 -8.90 -28.99 -18.94
C HIS A 403 -7.88 -27.93 -18.51
N VAL A 404 -6.97 -28.27 -17.60
CA VAL A 404 -5.96 -27.35 -17.08
C VAL A 404 -4.94 -26.95 -18.17
N ASP A 405 -4.61 -25.67 -18.19
CA ASP A 405 -3.66 -25.05 -19.12
C ASP A 405 -2.75 -24.03 -18.40
N GLU A 406 -1.85 -23.40 -19.14
CA GLU A 406 -0.90 -22.40 -18.62
C GLU A 406 -1.55 -21.10 -18.10
N HIS A 407 -2.82 -20.87 -18.43
CA HIS A 407 -3.64 -19.75 -17.98
C HIS A 407 -4.54 -20.12 -16.79
N SER A 408 -4.28 -21.27 -16.16
CA SER A 408 -5.03 -21.78 -15.02
C SER A 408 -4.28 -21.60 -13.70
N LEU A 409 -5.03 -21.33 -12.64
CA LEU A 409 -4.55 -21.41 -11.24
C LEU A 409 -5.11 -22.68 -10.60
N VAL A 410 -4.23 -23.51 -10.05
CA VAL A 410 -4.60 -24.77 -9.40
C VAL A 410 -4.29 -24.71 -7.91
N LEU A 411 -5.29 -25.01 -7.09
CA LEU A 411 -5.20 -24.98 -5.64
C LEU A 411 -5.57 -26.35 -5.07
N PHE A 412 -4.64 -27.00 -4.37
CA PHE A 412 -4.86 -28.29 -3.71
C PHE A 412 -4.72 -28.16 -2.20
N ASP A 413 -5.73 -28.57 -1.45
CA ASP A 413 -5.64 -28.73 0.00
C ASP A 413 -5.42 -30.21 0.33
N GLU A 414 -4.34 -30.50 1.06
CA GLU A 414 -3.96 -31.84 1.52
C GLU A 414 -4.00 -32.89 0.40
N LEU A 415 -3.26 -32.63 -0.68
CA LEU A 415 -3.28 -33.45 -1.90
C LEU A 415 -3.01 -34.93 -1.61
N ASN A 416 -3.96 -35.79 -2.00
CA ASN A 416 -3.95 -37.25 -1.81
C ASN A 416 -3.90 -37.73 -0.35
N ALA A 417 -4.37 -36.92 0.59
CA ALA A 417 -4.60 -37.35 1.97
C ALA A 417 -5.63 -38.50 2.05
N GLY A 418 -5.51 -39.33 3.09
CA GLY A 418 -6.44 -40.45 3.35
C GLY A 418 -6.11 -41.80 2.67
N THR A 419 -4.94 -41.94 2.04
CA THR A 419 -4.40 -43.22 1.53
C THR A 419 -3.07 -43.58 2.20
N ASP A 420 -2.45 -44.69 1.79
CA ASP A 420 -1.09 -45.04 2.22
C ASP A 420 -0.14 -43.84 2.00
N PRO A 421 0.59 -43.39 3.04
CA PRO A 421 1.43 -42.19 2.94
C PRO A 421 2.46 -42.26 1.82
N THR A 422 3.03 -43.44 1.56
CA THR A 422 4.08 -43.60 0.55
C THR A 422 3.50 -43.53 -0.87
N GLU A 423 2.38 -44.21 -1.11
CA GLU A 423 1.67 -44.15 -2.39
C GLU A 423 1.07 -42.75 -2.65
N GLY A 424 0.47 -42.14 -1.61
CA GLY A 424 -0.12 -40.82 -1.66
C GLY A 424 0.90 -39.73 -1.99
N ALA A 425 2.06 -39.76 -1.33
CA ALA A 425 3.17 -38.85 -1.60
C ALA A 425 3.72 -39.02 -3.02
N ALA A 426 3.96 -40.25 -3.48
CA ALA A 426 4.44 -40.54 -4.83
C ALA A 426 3.48 -40.02 -5.91
N LEU A 427 2.18 -40.24 -5.72
CA LEU A 427 1.15 -39.76 -6.64
C LEU A 427 1.04 -38.23 -6.63
N ALA A 428 1.14 -37.61 -5.45
CA ALA A 428 1.13 -36.16 -5.31
C ALA A 428 2.32 -35.52 -6.04
N ILE A 429 3.53 -36.05 -5.87
CA ILE A 429 4.73 -35.61 -6.58
C ILE A 429 4.54 -35.73 -8.10
N ALA A 430 3.98 -36.85 -8.58
CA ALA A 430 3.72 -37.04 -10.01
C ALA A 430 2.75 -36.00 -10.59
N ILE A 431 1.66 -35.72 -9.89
CA ILE A 431 0.66 -34.71 -10.31
C ILE A 431 1.27 -33.31 -10.29
N LEU A 432 1.96 -32.94 -9.20
CA LEU A 432 2.60 -31.63 -9.06
C LEU A 432 3.71 -31.43 -10.10
N SER A 433 4.52 -32.46 -10.38
CA SER A 433 5.55 -32.44 -11.42
C SER A 433 4.95 -32.22 -12.80
N TYR A 434 3.83 -32.87 -13.12
CA TYR A 434 3.13 -32.69 -14.39
C TYR A 434 2.65 -31.24 -14.60
N LEU A 435 2.11 -30.61 -13.55
CA LEU A 435 1.68 -29.21 -13.61
C LEU A 435 2.86 -28.25 -13.72
N HIS A 436 3.90 -28.49 -12.94
CA HIS A 436 5.13 -27.69 -12.93
C HIS A 436 5.86 -27.71 -14.28
N GLN A 437 5.99 -28.88 -14.91
CA GLN A 437 6.62 -29.00 -16.24
C GLN A 437 5.87 -28.23 -17.35
N ARG A 438 4.59 -27.92 -17.13
CA ARG A 438 3.76 -27.10 -18.03
C ARG A 438 3.72 -25.62 -17.61
N GLY A 439 4.43 -25.23 -16.55
CA GLY A 439 4.43 -23.87 -16.02
C GLY A 439 3.07 -23.43 -15.44
N ILE A 440 2.24 -24.37 -14.99
CA ILE A 440 0.90 -24.09 -14.48
C ILE A 440 1.01 -23.62 -13.02
N ARG A 441 0.40 -22.47 -12.72
CA ARG A 441 0.53 -21.85 -11.40
C ARG A 441 -0.22 -22.69 -10.39
N THR A 442 0.52 -23.23 -9.43
CA THR A 442 -0.01 -24.23 -8.51
C THR A 442 0.36 -23.89 -7.07
N MET A 443 -0.61 -23.96 -6.17
CA MET A 443 -0.39 -23.88 -4.72
C MET A 443 -0.99 -25.12 -4.09
N ALA A 444 -0.20 -25.88 -3.35
CA ALA A 444 -0.61 -27.13 -2.73
C ALA A 444 -0.27 -27.13 -1.24
N THR A 445 -1.17 -27.56 -0.37
CA THR A 445 -0.85 -27.84 1.03
C THR A 445 -0.59 -29.34 1.21
N THR A 446 0.32 -29.70 2.12
CA THR A 446 0.65 -31.10 2.37
C THR A 446 1.13 -31.34 3.80
N HIS A 447 0.99 -32.58 4.25
CA HIS A 447 1.58 -33.13 5.46
C HIS A 447 2.70 -34.14 5.18
N TYR A 448 2.96 -34.47 3.91
CA TYR A 448 3.99 -35.44 3.50
C TYR A 448 5.39 -34.81 3.51
N SER A 449 6.34 -35.48 4.16
CA SER A 449 7.73 -35.02 4.27
C SER A 449 8.46 -35.11 2.93
N GLU A 450 8.11 -36.07 2.08
CA GLU A 450 8.65 -36.29 0.74
C GLU A 450 8.40 -35.07 -0.17
N LEU A 451 7.27 -34.39 -0.01
CA LEU A 451 6.95 -33.18 -0.76
C LEU A 451 7.81 -31.98 -0.32
N LYS A 452 8.30 -31.95 0.94
CA LYS A 452 9.29 -30.95 1.39
C LYS A 452 10.60 -31.13 0.62
N VAL A 453 11.07 -32.37 0.47
CA VAL A 453 12.29 -32.69 -0.28
C VAL A 453 12.11 -32.38 -1.76
N PHE A 454 10.95 -32.68 -2.34
CA PHE A 454 10.63 -32.31 -3.71
C PHE A 454 10.75 -30.78 -3.93
N ALA A 455 10.23 -29.96 -3.02
CA ALA A 455 10.37 -28.50 -3.09
C ALA A 455 11.80 -27.99 -2.89
N LEU A 456 12.64 -28.70 -2.13
CA LEU A 456 14.04 -28.33 -1.95
C LEU A 456 14.92 -28.69 -3.16
N SER A 457 14.62 -29.82 -3.80
CA SER A 457 15.45 -30.41 -4.87
C SER A 457 15.05 -29.97 -6.28
N THR A 458 13.81 -29.51 -6.49
CA THR A 458 13.28 -29.19 -7.83
C THR A 458 13.33 -27.68 -8.11
N PRO A 459 14.08 -27.22 -9.14
CA PRO A 459 14.07 -25.81 -9.54
C PRO A 459 12.67 -25.34 -9.94
N GLY A 460 12.27 -24.12 -9.54
CA GLY A 460 10.94 -23.59 -9.85
C GLY A 460 9.80 -24.09 -8.94
N VAL A 461 10.13 -24.95 -7.96
CA VAL A 461 9.27 -25.29 -6.84
C VAL A 461 9.83 -24.62 -5.58
N GLU A 462 8.96 -24.03 -4.76
CA GLU A 462 9.35 -23.43 -3.49
C GLU A 462 8.45 -23.94 -2.37
N ASN A 463 9.01 -24.06 -1.17
CA ASN A 463 8.27 -24.42 0.03
C ASN A 463 7.88 -23.15 0.80
N ALA A 464 6.77 -23.21 1.54
CA ALA A 464 6.42 -22.24 2.54
C ALA A 464 5.89 -22.92 3.80
N CYS A 465 6.19 -22.34 4.96
CA CYS A 465 5.65 -22.81 6.23
C CYS A 465 4.71 -21.77 6.84
N CYS A 466 3.61 -22.25 7.41
CA CYS A 466 2.84 -21.46 8.37
C CYS A 466 3.55 -21.47 9.72
N GLU A 467 4.08 -20.32 10.16
CA GLU A 467 4.76 -20.18 11.44
C GLU A 467 3.78 -20.45 12.61
N PHE A 468 4.27 -21.19 13.60
CA PHE A 468 3.53 -21.58 14.80
C PHE A 468 4.36 -21.24 16.03
N ASP A 469 3.78 -20.47 16.94
CA ASP A 469 4.45 -20.11 18.18
C ASP A 469 4.27 -21.23 19.21
N VAL A 470 5.37 -21.95 19.45
CA VAL A 470 5.43 -23.03 20.42
C VAL A 470 5.29 -22.51 21.85
N GLU A 471 5.64 -21.24 22.14
CA GLU A 471 5.49 -20.64 23.47
C GLU A 471 4.02 -20.43 23.83
N THR A 472 3.26 -19.83 22.93
CA THR A 472 1.84 -19.49 23.14
C THR A 472 0.87 -20.56 22.68
N LEU A 473 1.34 -21.63 22.02
CA LEU A 473 0.53 -22.63 21.31
C LEU A 473 -0.43 -22.01 20.29
N SER A 474 -0.08 -20.83 19.77
CA SER A 474 -0.94 -20.11 18.83
C SER A 474 -0.31 -20.11 17.44
N PRO A 475 -1.10 -20.35 16.38
CA PRO A 475 -0.63 -20.11 15.03
C PRO A 475 -0.32 -18.62 14.87
N THR A 476 0.89 -18.29 14.40
CA THR A 476 1.19 -16.89 14.06
C THR A 476 0.60 -16.54 12.71
N TYR A 477 0.10 -17.52 11.95
CA TYR A 477 -0.51 -17.39 10.62
C TYR A 477 0.39 -16.65 9.62
N ARG A 478 1.70 -16.54 9.88
CA ARG A 478 2.66 -15.95 8.96
C ARG A 478 3.14 -17.03 8.02
N LEU A 479 2.96 -16.80 6.72
CA LEU A 479 3.52 -17.66 5.69
C LEU A 479 4.98 -17.25 5.42
N LEU A 480 5.92 -18.12 5.76
CA LEU A 480 7.35 -17.93 5.53
C LEU A 480 7.74 -18.72 4.27
N ILE A 481 7.96 -18.02 3.16
CA ILE A 481 8.38 -18.61 1.89
C ILE A 481 9.88 -18.93 1.94
N GLY A 482 10.26 -20.11 1.46
CA GLY A 482 11.62 -20.65 1.44
C GLY A 482 12.07 -21.29 2.75
N ILE A 483 11.18 -21.40 3.75
CA ILE A 483 11.46 -22.03 5.05
C ILE A 483 10.46 -23.16 5.29
N PRO A 484 10.88 -24.43 5.36
CA PRO A 484 10.03 -25.53 5.86
C PRO A 484 9.78 -25.40 7.35
N GLY A 485 8.62 -25.91 7.78
CA GLY A 485 8.27 -26.02 9.19
C GLY A 485 8.84 -27.29 9.80
N LYS A 486 9.44 -27.16 11.00
CA LYS A 486 9.69 -28.30 11.88
C LYS A 486 8.37 -28.86 12.42
N SER A 487 8.24 -30.18 12.44
CA SER A 487 7.09 -30.88 13.01
C SER A 487 7.12 -30.78 14.54
N ASN A 488 6.50 -29.74 15.11
CA ASN A 488 6.52 -29.46 16.57
C ASN A 488 5.52 -30.31 17.39
N ALA A 489 5.12 -31.49 16.90
CA ALA A 489 4.05 -32.30 17.48
C ALA A 489 4.31 -32.66 18.96
N PHE A 490 5.52 -33.06 19.32
CA PHE A 490 5.88 -33.40 20.70
C PHE A 490 5.89 -32.18 21.63
N ALA A 491 6.39 -31.03 21.17
CA ALA A 491 6.39 -29.80 21.96
C ALA A 491 4.96 -29.30 22.21
N ILE A 492 4.07 -29.47 21.24
CA ILE A 492 2.65 -29.17 21.36
C ILE A 492 1.99 -30.15 22.36
N ALA A 493 2.21 -31.45 22.21
CA ALA A 493 1.64 -32.48 23.06
C ALA A 493 2.02 -32.31 24.55
N GLY A 494 3.30 -32.01 24.84
CA GLY A 494 3.75 -31.74 26.21
C GLY A 494 3.08 -30.54 26.84
N LYS A 495 2.92 -29.44 26.09
CA LYS A 495 2.21 -28.26 26.60
C LYS A 495 0.70 -28.45 26.74
N LEU A 496 0.09 -29.33 25.95
CA LEU A 496 -1.30 -29.75 26.12
C LEU A 496 -1.49 -30.70 27.31
N GLY A 497 -0.41 -31.06 28.03
CA GLY A 497 -0.44 -31.84 29.26
C GLY A 497 -0.17 -33.33 29.07
N LEU A 498 0.35 -33.75 27.90
CA LEU A 498 0.83 -35.11 27.72
C LEU A 498 2.08 -35.31 28.61
N PRO A 499 2.10 -36.31 29.51
CA PRO A 499 3.24 -36.54 30.39
C PRO A 499 4.55 -36.76 29.63
N ASP A 500 5.64 -36.17 30.12
CA ASP A 500 6.95 -36.21 29.47
C ASP A 500 7.43 -37.64 29.22
N TYR A 501 7.14 -38.59 30.11
CA TYR A 501 7.53 -40.00 29.91
C TYR A 501 6.88 -40.65 28.67
N ILE A 502 5.68 -40.22 28.26
CA ILE A 502 5.02 -40.71 27.02
C ILE A 502 5.67 -40.05 25.80
N ILE A 503 6.06 -38.78 25.91
CA ILE A 503 6.75 -38.05 24.84
C ILE A 503 8.14 -38.65 24.61
N ASP A 504 8.86 -38.93 25.70
CA ASP A 504 10.17 -39.55 25.66
C ASP A 504 10.10 -40.97 25.09
N ASP A 505 9.10 -41.77 25.51
CA ASP A 505 8.83 -43.10 24.94
C ASP A 505 8.50 -43.01 23.43
N ALA A 506 7.62 -42.07 23.03
CA ALA A 506 7.29 -41.84 21.62
C ALA A 506 8.50 -41.39 20.78
N ARG A 507 9.46 -40.64 21.35
CA ARG A 507 10.72 -40.31 20.67
C ARG A 507 11.57 -41.54 20.41
N THR A 508 11.58 -42.54 21.30
CA THR A 508 12.32 -43.78 21.08
C THR A 508 11.73 -44.66 19.96
N HIS A 509 10.47 -44.42 19.59
CA HIS A 509 9.79 -45.11 18.50
C HIS A 509 9.99 -44.46 17.12
N LEU A 510 10.51 -43.24 17.05
CA LEU A 510 10.99 -42.67 15.79
C LEU A 510 12.25 -43.40 15.37
N THR A 511 12.32 -43.83 14.11
CA THR A 511 13.51 -44.52 13.62
C THR A 511 14.67 -43.53 13.49
N GLU A 512 15.92 -43.99 13.67
CA GLU A 512 17.12 -43.16 13.44
C GLU A 512 17.13 -42.54 12.02
N GLN A 513 16.45 -43.17 11.05
CA GLN A 513 16.27 -42.66 9.70
C GLN A 513 15.37 -41.42 9.63
N ASP A 514 14.31 -41.35 10.43
CA ASP A 514 13.40 -40.19 10.46
C ASP A 514 14.05 -38.97 11.13
N GLU A 515 14.80 -39.19 12.21
CA GLU A 515 15.54 -38.13 12.91
C GLU A 515 16.69 -37.60 12.04
N SER A 516 17.47 -38.51 11.42
CA SER A 516 18.52 -38.14 10.47
C SER A 516 17.98 -37.40 9.24
N PHE A 517 16.77 -37.70 8.79
CA PHE A 517 16.17 -37.06 7.63
C PHE A 517 15.75 -35.61 7.91
N GLU A 518 15.15 -35.34 9.07
CA GLU A 518 14.81 -33.98 9.50
C GLU A 518 16.06 -33.12 9.80
N ASP A 519 17.13 -33.73 10.32
CA ASP A 519 18.43 -33.06 10.50
C ASP A 519 19.08 -32.72 9.15
N LEU A 520 19.09 -33.65 8.19
CA LEU A 520 19.57 -33.39 6.83
C LEU A 520 18.78 -32.30 6.11
N LEU A 521 17.45 -32.24 6.33
CA LEU A 521 16.60 -31.17 5.81
C LEU A 521 17.06 -29.81 6.37
N THR A 522 17.26 -29.75 7.69
CA THR A 522 17.72 -28.54 8.39
C THR A 522 19.10 -28.07 7.87
N ASP A 523 20.03 -29.00 7.62
CA ASP A 523 21.36 -28.69 7.10
C ASP A 523 21.34 -28.22 5.63
N LEU A 524 20.52 -28.86 4.79
CA LEU A 524 20.32 -28.44 3.39
C LEU A 524 19.73 -27.03 3.31
N GLU A 525 18.83 -26.68 4.22
CA GLU A 525 18.20 -25.36 4.29
C GLU A 525 19.13 -24.27 4.76
N THR A 526 19.89 -24.52 5.84
CA THR A 526 20.88 -23.56 6.33
C THR A 526 21.90 -23.26 5.25
N SER A 527 22.34 -24.30 4.52
CA SER A 527 23.20 -24.18 3.35
C SER A 527 22.55 -23.40 2.20
N LYS A 528 21.29 -23.68 1.84
CA LYS A 528 20.57 -22.93 0.80
C LYS A 528 20.41 -21.45 1.18
N ARG A 529 20.16 -21.16 2.46
CA ARG A 529 20.00 -19.80 2.99
C ARG A 529 21.31 -19.02 3.00
N THR A 530 22.43 -19.64 3.39
CA THR A 530 23.75 -19.00 3.30
C THR A 530 24.12 -18.74 1.85
N ILE A 531 23.94 -19.73 0.96
CA ILE A 531 24.19 -19.57 -0.47
C ILE A 531 23.38 -18.41 -1.06
N ARG A 532 22.10 -18.28 -0.71
CA ARG A 532 21.24 -17.18 -1.22
C ARG A 532 21.71 -15.81 -0.72
N LYS A 533 22.09 -15.69 0.56
CA LYS A 533 22.66 -14.45 1.11
C LYS A 533 23.98 -14.08 0.42
N GLU A 534 24.87 -15.06 0.26
CA GLU A 534 26.14 -14.86 -0.43
C GLU A 534 25.92 -14.44 -1.89
N GLN A 535 24.95 -15.03 -2.59
CA GLN A 535 24.58 -14.60 -3.94
C GLN A 535 24.06 -13.16 -4.00
N GLU A 536 23.19 -12.75 -3.08
CA GLU A 536 22.70 -11.36 -2.98
C GLU A 536 23.84 -10.38 -2.69
N GLU A 537 24.76 -10.72 -1.80
CA GLU A 537 25.96 -9.92 -1.53
C GLU A 537 26.87 -9.84 -2.76
N ILE A 538 27.10 -10.95 -3.46
CA ILE A 538 27.89 -10.98 -4.70
C ILE A 538 27.25 -10.10 -5.79
N GLU A 539 25.92 -10.14 -5.95
CA GLU A 539 25.22 -9.27 -6.89
C GLU A 539 25.35 -7.80 -6.51
N HIS A 540 25.21 -7.48 -5.22
CA HIS A 540 25.40 -6.11 -4.72
C HIS A 540 26.83 -5.61 -5.04
N TYR A 541 27.84 -6.41 -4.70
CA TYR A 541 29.24 -6.08 -4.99
C TYR A 541 29.51 -5.94 -6.49
N LYS A 542 28.90 -6.77 -7.35
CA LYS A 542 29.01 -6.63 -8.82
C LYS A 542 28.47 -5.29 -9.31
N ARG A 543 27.27 -4.89 -8.87
CA ARG A 543 26.68 -3.59 -9.27
C ARG A 543 27.53 -2.41 -8.79
N GLU A 544 28.11 -2.52 -7.59
CA GLU A 544 28.98 -1.49 -7.04
C GLU A 544 30.32 -1.42 -7.79
N LEU A 545 30.88 -2.57 -8.20
CA LEU A 545 32.04 -2.67 -9.08
C LEU A 545 31.79 -2.02 -10.44
N GLU A 546 30.67 -2.33 -11.10
CA GLU A 546 30.30 -1.72 -12.39
C GLU A 546 30.19 -0.19 -12.28
N ARG A 547 29.58 0.30 -11.19
CA ARG A 547 29.48 1.74 -10.93
C ARG A 547 30.85 2.37 -10.70
N LEU A 548 31.72 1.73 -9.91
CA LEU A 548 33.08 2.20 -9.64
C LEU A 548 33.94 2.22 -10.91
N GLU A 549 33.81 1.22 -11.77
CA GLU A 549 34.50 1.17 -13.07
C GLU A 549 34.08 2.33 -13.96
N GLU A 550 32.78 2.63 -14.05
CA GLU A 550 32.26 3.75 -14.83
C GLU A 550 32.71 5.11 -14.26
N GLU A 551 32.65 5.30 -12.94
CA GLU A 551 33.17 6.52 -12.29
C GLU A 551 34.68 6.69 -12.51
N THR A 552 35.44 5.60 -12.47
CA THR A 552 36.89 5.62 -12.70
C THR A 552 37.22 5.94 -14.15
N ARG A 553 36.47 5.36 -15.10
CA ARG A 553 36.57 5.65 -16.53
C ARG A 553 36.32 7.13 -16.81
N GLN A 554 35.22 7.70 -16.29
CA GLN A 554 34.91 9.11 -16.46
C GLN A 554 35.97 10.04 -15.87
N LYS A 555 36.54 9.68 -14.72
CA LYS A 555 37.66 10.44 -14.12
C LYS A 555 38.91 10.36 -15.00
N ARG A 556 39.22 9.19 -15.56
CA ARG A 556 40.37 8.99 -16.44
C ARG A 556 40.23 9.80 -17.72
N ASP A 557 39.06 9.78 -18.34
CA ASP A 557 38.78 10.53 -19.57
C ASP A 557 38.90 12.05 -19.31
N LYS A 558 38.38 12.54 -18.18
CA LYS A 558 38.57 13.95 -17.75
C LYS A 558 40.03 14.32 -17.53
N LEU A 559 40.82 13.42 -16.94
CA LEU A 559 42.25 13.66 -16.71
C LEU A 559 43.03 13.68 -18.03
N GLU A 560 42.68 12.82 -18.99
CA GLU A 560 43.27 12.85 -20.35
C GLU A 560 42.92 14.15 -21.08
N GLU A 561 41.66 14.60 -21.05
CA GLU A 561 41.27 15.89 -21.63
C GLU A 561 42.02 17.07 -20.99
N GLN A 562 42.20 17.07 -19.66
CA GLN A 562 42.97 18.08 -18.97
C GLN A 562 44.44 18.05 -19.36
N ARG A 563 45.03 16.84 -19.46
CA ARG A 563 46.41 16.66 -19.88
C ARG A 563 46.64 17.22 -21.28
N ASP A 564 45.76 16.88 -22.22
CA ASP A 564 45.88 17.31 -23.61
C ASP A 564 45.68 18.82 -23.75
N ARG A 565 44.80 19.42 -22.94
CA ARG A 565 44.65 20.87 -22.86
C ARG A 565 45.92 21.56 -22.36
N ILE A 566 46.51 21.06 -21.28
CA ILE A 566 47.76 21.60 -20.71
C ILE A 566 48.89 21.50 -21.74
N ILE A 567 49.01 20.36 -22.44
CA ILE A 567 50.03 20.17 -23.49
C ILE A 567 49.81 21.16 -24.63
N ARG A 568 48.57 21.37 -25.06
CA ARG A 568 48.25 22.34 -26.13
C ARG A 568 48.61 23.77 -25.71
N GLU A 569 48.19 24.20 -24.52
CA GLU A 569 48.55 25.51 -23.97
C GLU A 569 50.06 25.69 -23.81
N ALA A 570 50.78 24.63 -23.37
CA ALA A 570 52.23 24.66 -23.26
C ALA A 570 52.90 24.79 -24.63
N ASN A 571 52.41 24.10 -25.65
CA ASN A 571 52.92 24.20 -27.02
C ASN A 571 52.63 25.57 -27.64
N GLU A 572 51.44 26.14 -27.42
CA GLU A 572 51.11 27.50 -27.88
C GLU A 572 52.01 28.54 -27.23
N LYS A 573 52.20 28.49 -25.90
CA LYS A 573 53.13 29.37 -25.19
C LYS A 573 54.58 29.17 -25.64
N ALA A 574 55.00 27.93 -25.92
CA ALA A 574 56.33 27.65 -26.45
C ALA A 574 56.50 28.25 -27.86
N HIS A 575 55.49 28.16 -28.71
CA HIS A 575 55.49 28.80 -30.03
C HIS A 575 55.52 30.31 -29.94
N GLU A 576 54.77 30.91 -29.02
CA GLU A 576 54.76 32.36 -28.78
C GLU A 576 56.13 32.84 -28.31
N ILE A 577 56.76 32.15 -27.34
CA ILE A 577 58.12 32.45 -26.88
C ILE A 577 59.14 32.31 -28.03
N LEU A 578 59.02 31.28 -28.86
CA LEU A 578 59.90 31.09 -30.02
C LEU A 578 59.70 32.17 -31.09
N ALA A 579 58.47 32.63 -31.30
CA ALA A 579 58.16 33.73 -32.21
C ALA A 579 58.75 35.04 -31.69
N ASP A 580 58.56 35.35 -30.40
CA ASP A 580 59.13 36.52 -29.72
C ASP A 580 60.67 36.49 -29.76
N ALA A 581 61.28 35.31 -29.52
CA ALA A 581 62.72 35.12 -29.62
C ALA A 581 63.24 35.31 -31.06
N LYS A 582 62.47 34.88 -32.06
CA LYS A 582 62.81 35.08 -33.47
C LYS A 582 62.66 36.53 -33.90
N GLU A 583 61.61 37.22 -33.43
CA GLU A 583 61.41 38.65 -33.69
C GLU A 583 62.50 39.50 -33.01
N THR A 584 62.87 39.20 -31.77
CA THR A 584 64.01 39.87 -31.11
C THR A 584 65.35 39.53 -31.78
N ALA A 585 65.55 38.32 -32.29
CA ALA A 585 66.72 37.96 -33.10
C ALA A 585 66.76 38.73 -34.43
N ASP A 586 65.61 38.89 -35.10
CA ASP A 586 65.50 39.64 -36.35
C ASP A 586 65.63 41.16 -36.13
N GLU A 587 65.07 41.69 -35.04
CA GLU A 587 65.28 43.10 -34.63
C GLU A 587 66.74 43.36 -34.26
N THR A 588 67.41 42.46 -33.53
CA THR A 588 68.84 42.60 -33.21
C THR A 588 69.71 42.49 -34.46
N MET A 589 69.40 41.61 -35.41
CA MET A 589 70.06 41.53 -36.72
C MET A 589 69.84 42.80 -37.56
N ARG A 590 68.60 43.32 -37.63
CA ARG A 590 68.28 44.58 -38.32
C ARG A 590 68.97 45.77 -37.69
N ASN A 591 69.02 45.79 -36.36
CA ASN A 591 69.75 46.80 -35.61
C ASN A 591 71.25 46.66 -35.91
N PHE A 592 71.88 45.49 -35.81
CA PHE A 592 73.29 45.30 -36.17
C PHE A 592 73.62 45.78 -37.59
N HIS A 593 72.72 45.54 -38.56
CA HIS A 593 72.87 46.04 -39.93
C HIS A 593 72.70 47.57 -40.06
N LYS A 594 71.89 48.21 -39.21
CA LYS A 594 71.80 49.68 -39.09
C LYS A 594 73.00 50.30 -38.36
N PHE A 595 73.51 49.64 -37.32
CA PHE A 595 74.64 50.05 -36.50
C PHE A 595 76.01 49.89 -37.22
N GLY A 596 76.08 49.10 -38.30
CA GLY A 596 77.27 48.95 -39.14
C GLY A 596 77.49 50.02 -40.22
N LYS A 597 76.53 50.94 -40.44
CA LYS A 597 76.59 51.99 -41.48
C LYS A 597 76.07 53.34 -40.99
N ALA A 598 76.71 53.92 -39.97
CA ALA A 598 76.83 55.38 -39.72
C ALA A 598 77.40 55.62 -38.31
N ASN A 599 78.30 56.59 -38.18
CA ASN A 599 78.82 57.08 -36.89
C ASN A 599 77.67 57.57 -36.00
N ILE A 600 77.57 57.03 -34.79
CA ILE A 600 76.45 57.30 -33.89
C ILE A 600 76.86 58.33 -32.83
N SER A 601 75.96 59.28 -32.58
CA SER A 601 76.03 60.17 -31.43
C SER A 601 75.79 59.38 -30.14
N VAL A 602 76.73 59.49 -29.19
CA VAL A 602 76.69 58.80 -27.87
C VAL A 602 75.34 59.00 -27.14
N ALA A 603 74.67 60.13 -27.38
CA ALA A 603 73.37 60.47 -26.79
C ALA A 603 72.19 59.65 -27.35
N GLU A 604 72.25 59.17 -28.60
CA GLU A 604 71.20 58.31 -29.17
C GLU A 604 71.37 56.85 -28.73
N MET A 605 72.63 56.42 -28.55
CA MET A 605 72.96 55.09 -28.05
C MET A 605 72.54 54.90 -26.58
N GLU A 606 72.58 55.96 -25.77
CA GLU A 606 72.16 55.93 -24.37
C GLU A 606 70.63 55.91 -24.21
N LYS A 607 69.90 56.64 -25.07
CA LYS A 607 68.43 56.60 -25.16
C LYS A 607 67.89 55.26 -25.65
N GLU A 608 68.57 54.60 -26.58
CA GLU A 608 68.22 53.23 -26.99
C GLU A 608 68.54 52.20 -25.90
N ARG A 609 69.66 52.35 -25.17
CA ARG A 609 69.96 51.51 -24.00
C ARG A 609 68.92 51.65 -22.88
N GLU A 610 68.42 52.86 -22.63
CA GLU A 610 67.32 53.07 -21.68
C GLU A 610 66.01 52.46 -22.15
N ARG A 611 65.67 52.53 -23.45
CA ARG A 611 64.49 51.86 -24.02
C ARG A 611 64.59 50.34 -23.94
N LEU A 612 65.75 49.76 -24.25
CA LEU A 612 66.02 48.33 -24.14
C LEU A 612 65.98 47.86 -22.67
N ARG A 613 66.53 48.63 -21.73
CA ARG A 613 66.37 48.36 -20.28
C ARG A 613 64.92 48.44 -19.82
N LYS A 614 64.12 49.39 -20.33
CA LYS A 614 62.69 49.48 -20.02
C LYS A 614 61.87 48.33 -20.60
N LYS A 615 62.16 47.87 -21.83
CA LYS A 615 61.55 46.67 -22.42
C LYS A 615 61.96 45.39 -21.66
N MET A 616 63.26 45.22 -21.35
CA MET A 616 63.74 44.06 -20.58
C MET A 616 63.17 44.00 -19.15
N ASN A 617 62.98 45.15 -18.50
CA ASN A 617 62.32 45.21 -17.18
C ASN A 617 60.81 44.93 -17.25
N ALA A 618 60.16 45.26 -18.38
CA ALA A 618 58.75 44.92 -18.60
C ALA A 618 58.55 43.41 -18.82
N THR A 619 59.46 42.74 -19.54
CA THR A 619 59.43 41.29 -19.78
C THR A 619 59.91 40.47 -18.57
N GLN A 620 60.73 41.03 -17.68
CA GLN A 620 61.06 40.39 -16.39
C GLN A 620 59.93 40.49 -15.35
N ASN A 621 59.01 41.46 -15.48
CA ASN A 621 57.89 41.63 -14.56
C ASN A 621 56.68 40.74 -14.90
N SER A 622 56.60 40.17 -16.11
CA SER A 622 55.55 39.22 -16.51
C SER A 622 55.85 37.75 -16.14
N MET A 623 57.06 37.44 -15.65
CA MET A 623 57.47 36.10 -15.19
C MET A 623 57.73 36.00 -13.67
N LYS A 624 57.15 36.88 -12.85
CA LYS A 624 57.11 36.68 -11.40
C LYS A 624 55.78 36.04 -11.00
N THR A 625 55.82 34.73 -10.75
CA THR A 625 54.84 34.10 -9.86
C THR A 625 54.97 34.74 -8.48
N ASP A 626 53.86 35.26 -7.95
CA ASP A 626 53.71 35.90 -6.65
C ASP A 626 54.10 34.93 -5.50
N ALA A 627 55.38 34.92 -5.12
CA ALA A 627 55.82 34.35 -3.87
C ALA A 627 55.61 35.40 -2.76
N LYS A 628 54.58 35.21 -1.93
CA LYS A 628 54.33 36.05 -0.75
C LYS A 628 55.56 36.03 0.15
N LYS A 629 56.27 37.15 0.25
CA LYS A 629 57.34 37.35 1.24
C LYS A 629 56.76 37.60 2.64
N PRO A 630 57.45 37.17 3.71
CA PRO A 630 57.00 37.40 5.09
C PRO A 630 56.87 38.89 5.40
N LYS A 631 55.90 39.27 6.24
CA LYS A 631 55.63 40.69 6.59
C LYS A 631 56.72 41.30 7.51
N LYS A 632 57.62 40.49 8.07
CA LYS A 632 58.78 40.90 8.89
C LYS A 632 60.01 40.08 8.50
N THR A 633 61.18 40.71 8.50
CA THR A 633 62.49 40.03 8.34
C THR A 633 62.95 39.50 9.69
N TYR A 634 63.05 38.18 9.81
CA TYR A 634 63.54 37.49 11.01
C TYR A 634 65.03 37.13 10.86
N LYS A 635 65.79 37.23 11.95
CA LYS A 635 67.19 36.76 12.02
C LYS A 635 67.24 35.30 12.49
N ALA A 636 68.35 34.62 12.21
CA ALA A 636 68.55 33.23 12.66
C ALA A 636 68.46 33.05 14.20
N SER A 637 68.73 34.11 14.97
CA SER A 637 68.59 34.14 16.43
C SER A 637 67.14 34.12 16.94
N ASP A 638 66.18 34.38 16.05
CA ASP A 638 64.79 34.61 16.43
C ASP A 638 63.97 33.32 16.46
N PHE A 639 64.53 32.19 15.99
CA PHE A 639 63.86 30.90 15.93
C PHE A 639 64.38 29.97 17.02
N LYS A 640 63.49 29.49 17.89
CA LYS A 640 63.78 28.51 18.94
C LYS A 640 63.17 27.14 18.59
N LEU A 641 63.77 26.08 19.14
CA LEU A 641 63.23 24.73 19.05
C LEU A 641 61.83 24.68 19.70
N GLY A 642 60.85 24.17 18.94
CA GLY A 642 59.45 24.07 19.35
C GLY A 642 58.57 25.26 18.99
N GLU A 643 59.12 26.33 18.41
CA GLU A 643 58.38 27.55 18.09
C GLU A 643 57.45 27.38 16.88
N SER A 644 56.25 27.96 16.96
CA SER A 644 55.22 27.87 15.92
C SER A 644 55.54 28.79 14.76
N VAL A 645 55.70 28.22 13.57
CA VAL A 645 56.00 28.95 12.34
C VAL A 645 55.03 28.56 11.24
N LYS A 646 54.73 29.52 10.36
CA LYS A 646 53.98 29.29 9.14
C LYS A 646 54.93 29.28 7.95
N VAL A 647 54.90 28.20 7.17
CA VAL A 647 55.64 28.08 5.90
C VAL A 647 54.81 28.77 4.81
N LEU A 648 55.33 29.84 4.23
CA LEU A 648 54.56 30.68 3.30
C LEU A 648 54.35 30.01 1.94
N SER A 649 55.36 29.32 1.41
CA SER A 649 55.27 28.57 0.15
C SER A 649 54.21 27.45 0.17
N MET A 650 54.02 26.80 1.33
CA MET A 650 53.08 25.68 1.49
C MET A 650 51.77 26.11 2.18
N ASN A 651 51.72 27.32 2.74
CA ASN A 651 50.62 27.85 3.54
C ASN A 651 50.19 26.93 4.70
N LEU A 652 51.15 26.22 5.30
CA LEU A 652 50.95 25.30 6.43
C LEU A 652 51.63 25.82 7.69
N THR A 653 51.07 25.51 8.86
CA THR A 653 51.67 25.81 10.16
C THR A 653 52.36 24.58 10.74
N GLY A 654 53.48 24.78 11.41
CA GLY A 654 54.28 23.73 11.99
C GLY A 654 55.18 24.24 13.10
N SER A 655 55.91 23.33 13.74
CA SER A 655 56.87 23.68 14.79
C SER A 655 58.31 23.49 14.32
N VAL A 656 59.20 24.37 14.76
CA VAL A 656 60.63 24.30 14.45
C VAL A 656 61.27 23.14 15.20
N THR A 657 61.86 22.19 14.48
CA THR A 657 62.52 20.99 15.05
C THR A 657 64.05 21.03 15.00
N SER A 658 64.64 21.99 14.28
CA SER A 658 66.09 22.24 14.28
C SER A 658 66.37 23.75 14.25
N LEU A 659 67.47 24.21 14.85
CA LEU A 659 67.91 25.60 14.73
C LEU A 659 68.41 25.91 13.30
N PRO A 660 68.48 27.18 12.88
CA PRO A 660 68.94 27.55 11.54
C PRO A 660 70.43 27.25 11.34
N ASP A 661 70.76 26.54 10.25
CA ASP A 661 72.16 26.33 9.83
C ASP A 661 72.81 27.63 9.30
N ALA A 662 74.12 27.64 9.05
CA ALA A 662 74.86 28.80 8.53
C ALA A 662 74.31 29.40 7.21
N LYS A 663 73.50 28.64 6.47
CA LYS A 663 72.79 29.07 5.25
C LYS A 663 71.33 29.50 5.48
N GLY A 664 70.87 29.47 6.73
CA GLY A 664 69.51 29.84 7.12
C GLY A 664 68.46 28.78 6.82
N ASN A 665 68.78 27.49 6.86
CA ASN A 665 67.80 26.42 6.67
C ASN A 665 67.36 25.85 8.02
N VAL A 666 66.06 25.62 8.18
CA VAL A 666 65.39 25.20 9.42
C VAL A 666 64.48 24.02 9.10
N THR A 667 64.50 22.98 9.93
CA THR A 667 63.58 21.84 9.75
C THR A 667 62.29 22.12 10.49
N VAL A 668 61.17 22.18 9.78
CA VAL A 668 59.84 22.43 10.36
C VAL A 668 58.98 21.17 10.24
N GLN A 669 58.29 20.83 11.32
CA GLN A 669 57.33 19.75 11.37
C GLN A 669 55.90 20.29 11.28
N MET A 670 55.24 19.99 10.16
CA MET A 670 53.87 20.41 9.82
C MET A 670 52.96 19.18 9.90
N GLY A 671 52.53 18.84 11.11
CA GLY A 671 51.80 17.58 11.37
C GLY A 671 52.66 16.34 11.14
N ILE A 672 52.26 15.49 10.20
CA ILE A 672 53.01 14.27 9.80
C ILE A 672 54.18 14.57 8.84
N LEU A 673 54.24 15.78 8.28
CA LEU A 673 55.18 16.15 7.24
C LEU A 673 56.37 16.90 7.83
N ARG A 674 57.59 16.41 7.60
CA ARG A 674 58.83 17.04 8.05
C ARG A 674 59.62 17.53 6.84
N SER A 675 59.85 18.84 6.75
CA SER A 675 60.55 19.45 5.62
C SER A 675 61.57 20.48 6.07
N THR A 676 62.64 20.64 5.28
CA THR A 676 63.70 21.63 5.52
C THR A 676 63.41 22.88 4.70
N VAL A 677 63.17 24.01 5.37
CA VAL A 677 62.70 25.27 4.76
C VAL A 677 63.63 26.40 5.18
N ASN A 678 63.86 27.38 4.31
CA ASN A 678 64.71 28.52 4.63
C ASN A 678 63.98 29.55 5.52
N ILE A 679 64.68 30.21 6.43
CA ILE A 679 64.11 31.25 7.32
C ILE A 679 63.41 32.39 6.58
N SER A 680 63.76 32.64 5.33
CA SER A 680 63.09 33.63 4.47
C SER A 680 61.67 33.25 4.03
N ASP A 681 61.29 31.98 4.17
CA ASP A 681 59.96 31.44 3.81
C ASP A 681 59.14 31.06 5.06
N LEU A 682 59.59 31.51 6.24
CA LEU A 682 58.95 31.27 7.53
C LEU A 682 58.43 32.57 8.16
N GLU A 683 57.25 32.51 8.75
CA GLU A 683 56.68 33.58 9.57
C GLU A 683 56.36 33.03 10.97
N ILE A 684 56.96 33.62 12.01
CA ILE A 684 56.70 33.23 13.41
C ILE A 684 55.28 33.69 13.76
N ILE A 685 54.48 32.77 14.29
CA ILE A 685 53.10 33.02 14.73
C ILE A 685 52.99 32.81 16.24
N ASP A 686 52.35 33.76 16.93
CA ASP A 686 52.10 33.67 18.39
C ASP A 686 50.93 32.71 18.74
N GLU A 687 50.22 32.19 17.73
CA GLU A 687 49.16 31.21 17.93
C GLU A 687 49.73 29.78 17.94
N ALA A 688 49.46 29.06 19.03
CA ALA A 688 49.72 27.62 19.11
C ALA A 688 48.99 26.89 17.96
N PRO A 689 49.56 25.82 17.39
CA PRO A 689 48.95 25.11 16.27
C PRO A 689 47.52 24.69 16.66
N ALA A 690 46.57 24.85 15.75
CA ALA A 690 45.17 24.45 15.91
C ALA A 690 44.98 22.91 15.92
N TYR A 691 45.84 22.21 16.64
CA TYR A 691 45.76 20.78 16.95
C TYR A 691 46.09 20.56 18.44
N SER A 692 45.43 21.33 19.30
CA SER A 692 45.16 20.95 20.68
C SER A 692 43.69 20.54 20.77
N PHE A 693 43.41 19.24 20.71
CA PHE A 693 42.05 18.73 20.95
C PHE A 693 41.78 18.68 22.46
N THR A 694 41.61 19.85 23.06
CA THR A 694 41.01 20.00 24.40
C THR A 694 39.77 20.88 24.29
N GLY A 695 38.62 20.21 24.29
CA GLY A 695 37.31 20.72 24.74
C GLY A 695 36.83 22.07 24.22
N ARG A 696 35.91 22.05 23.24
CA ARG A 696 34.67 22.87 23.34
C ARG A 696 33.56 22.33 22.44
N THR A 697 32.50 21.90 23.10
CA THR A 697 31.20 21.45 22.60
C THR A 697 30.40 22.61 22.03
N ARG A 698 29.82 22.43 20.83
CA ARG A 698 28.57 23.11 20.47
C ARG A 698 27.65 22.13 19.73
N GLN A 699 26.51 21.86 20.36
CA GLN A 699 25.45 20.98 19.89
C GLN A 699 24.68 21.61 18.73
N THR A 700 24.32 20.80 17.73
CA THR A 700 22.99 20.81 17.10
C THR A 700 22.70 19.43 16.49
N GLY A 701 21.41 19.01 16.52
CA GLY A 701 20.84 18.03 15.60
C GLY A 701 20.88 16.56 16.01
N LYS A 702 19.71 16.02 16.40
CA LYS A 702 19.45 14.60 16.67
C LYS A 702 19.70 13.72 15.44
N GLY A 703 20.33 12.56 15.68
CA GLY A 703 20.17 11.37 14.86
C GLY A 703 21.19 11.17 13.75
N LYS A 704 22.47 11.00 14.09
CA LYS A 704 23.42 10.18 13.31
C LYS A 704 24.42 9.50 14.26
N VAL A 705 24.61 8.22 14.00
CA VAL A 705 25.41 7.25 14.75
C VAL A 705 26.84 7.75 14.97
N LYS A 706 27.37 7.48 16.18
CA LYS A 706 28.75 7.78 16.62
C LYS A 706 29.79 7.12 15.70
N MET A 707 30.23 7.82 14.65
CA MET A 707 31.30 7.39 13.74
C MET A 707 32.43 8.44 13.68
N GLY A 708 32.66 9.16 14.78
CA GLY A 708 33.71 10.18 14.88
C GLY A 708 34.83 9.86 15.89
N LYS A 709 34.78 8.69 16.54
CA LYS A 709 35.78 8.29 17.56
C LYS A 709 36.85 7.33 17.03
N SER A 710 36.65 6.76 15.85
CA SER A 710 37.51 5.71 15.26
C SER A 710 38.73 6.24 14.49
N LEU A 711 38.98 7.55 14.45
CA LEU A 711 40.09 8.14 13.68
C LEU A 711 41.35 8.51 14.50
N ALA A 712 41.38 8.25 15.81
CA ALA A 712 42.59 8.44 16.63
C ALA A 712 42.54 7.63 17.94
N ILE A 713 42.46 6.30 17.85
CA ILE A 713 42.62 5.43 19.03
C ILE A 713 44.11 5.21 19.27
N SER A 714 44.57 5.47 20.49
CA SER A 714 45.96 5.21 20.88
C SER A 714 46.24 3.70 20.79
N PRO A 715 47.39 3.25 20.25
CA PRO A 715 47.76 1.83 20.21
C PRO A 715 48.14 1.27 21.60
N GLU A 716 47.96 2.06 22.65
CA GLU A 716 48.25 1.69 24.04
C GLU A 716 47.06 2.06 24.94
N ILE A 717 46.73 1.16 25.88
CA ILE A 717 45.79 1.38 26.98
C ILE A 717 46.49 1.20 28.33
N ASN A 718 46.27 2.15 29.24
CA ASN A 718 46.85 2.14 30.58
C ASN A 718 45.78 1.77 31.64
N LEU A 719 45.99 0.65 32.30
CA LEU A 719 45.11 0.06 33.31
C LEU A 719 45.73 0.08 34.72
N LEU A 720 46.80 0.86 34.93
CA LEU A 720 47.44 1.02 36.24
C LEU A 720 46.48 1.64 37.26
N GLY A 721 46.47 1.06 38.47
CA GLY A 721 45.68 1.58 39.61
C GLY A 721 44.20 1.18 39.63
N LYS A 722 43.73 0.38 38.67
CA LYS A 722 42.34 -0.09 38.59
C LYS A 722 42.14 -1.47 39.22
N THR A 723 40.92 -1.78 39.65
CA THR A 723 40.56 -3.15 40.05
C THR A 723 40.42 -4.06 38.82
N VAL A 724 40.39 -5.37 39.01
CA VAL A 724 40.33 -6.34 37.89
C VAL A 724 39.05 -6.15 37.06
N ASP A 725 37.91 -5.94 37.70
CA ASP A 725 36.62 -5.80 37.01
C ASP A 725 36.52 -4.48 36.23
N GLU A 726 37.02 -3.38 36.80
CA GLU A 726 37.11 -2.09 36.12
C GLU A 726 38.05 -2.15 34.91
N ALA A 727 39.20 -2.79 35.06
CA ALA A 727 40.19 -2.95 34.01
C ALA A 727 39.66 -3.80 32.84
N VAL A 728 38.88 -4.85 33.12
CA VAL A 728 38.26 -5.70 32.10
C VAL A 728 37.18 -4.95 31.33
N ALA A 729 36.30 -4.20 32.01
CA ALA A 729 35.24 -3.43 31.36
C ALA A 729 35.79 -2.33 30.43
N GLU A 730 36.89 -1.68 30.81
CA GLU A 730 37.53 -0.66 29.99
C GLU A 730 38.34 -1.26 28.83
N LEU A 731 38.95 -2.43 29.05
CA LEU A 731 39.63 -3.18 28.00
C LEU A 731 38.66 -3.72 26.95
N ASP A 732 37.48 -4.20 27.35
CA ASP A 732 36.42 -4.69 26.44
C ASP A 732 36.02 -3.62 25.43
N LYS A 733 35.66 -2.44 25.92
CA LYS A 733 35.30 -1.30 25.10
C LYS A 733 36.45 -0.84 24.20
N TYR A 734 37.68 -0.85 24.71
CA TYR A 734 38.86 -0.45 23.94
C TYR A 734 39.21 -1.44 22.83
N LEU A 735 39.04 -2.75 23.05
CA LEU A 735 39.30 -3.77 22.03
C LEU A 735 38.30 -3.69 20.88
N ASP A 736 37.02 -3.41 21.17
CA ASP A 736 36.01 -3.17 20.13
C ASP A 736 36.36 -1.92 19.31
N ASP A 737 36.70 -0.83 19.98
CA ASP A 737 37.13 0.43 19.35
C ASP A 737 38.40 0.20 18.50
N ALA A 738 39.40 -0.54 19.00
CA ALA A 738 40.65 -0.84 18.31
C ALA A 738 40.48 -1.79 17.10
N SER A 739 39.56 -2.75 17.21
CA SER A 739 39.19 -3.65 16.11
C SER A 739 38.47 -2.89 14.98
N LEU A 740 37.60 -1.94 15.33
CA LEU A 740 36.94 -1.05 14.36
C LEU A 740 37.93 -0.09 13.68
N ALA A 741 39.05 0.23 14.34
CA ALA A 741 40.11 1.07 13.78
C ALA A 741 41.20 0.29 13.02
N HIS A 742 41.05 -1.03 12.84
CA HIS A 742 42.01 -1.91 12.14
C HIS A 742 43.45 -1.85 12.68
N LEU A 743 43.63 -1.73 14.00
CA LEU A 743 44.95 -1.82 14.61
C LEU A 743 45.45 -3.27 14.59
N SER A 744 46.65 -3.51 14.04
CA SER A 744 47.24 -4.86 13.98
C SER A 744 47.64 -5.41 15.35
N SER A 745 47.99 -4.53 16.30
CA SER A 745 48.37 -4.91 17.66
C SER A 745 48.13 -3.76 18.63
N VAL A 746 47.77 -4.09 19.87
CA VAL A 746 47.56 -3.14 20.96
C VAL A 746 48.42 -3.49 22.18
N ARG A 747 48.88 -2.45 22.87
CA ARG A 747 49.72 -2.55 24.07
C ARG A 747 48.89 -2.28 25.32
N ILE A 748 48.81 -3.25 26.22
CA ILE A 748 48.00 -3.19 27.44
C ILE A 748 48.93 -3.09 28.65
N VAL A 749 48.95 -1.95 29.32
CA VAL A 749 49.79 -1.68 30.49
C VAL A 749 49.01 -1.98 31.76
N HIS A 750 49.40 -3.04 32.49
CA HIS A 750 48.74 -3.46 33.74
C HIS A 750 49.66 -3.43 34.97
N GLY A 751 50.96 -3.17 34.78
CA GLY A 751 51.96 -3.05 35.84
C GLY A 751 52.49 -4.39 36.37
N LYS A 752 53.58 -4.33 37.14
CA LYS A 752 54.33 -5.49 37.69
C LYS A 752 53.93 -5.88 39.13
N GLY A 753 52.79 -5.40 39.65
CA GLY A 753 52.37 -5.57 41.06
C GLY A 753 52.08 -7.02 41.49
N THR A 754 51.00 -7.28 42.23
CA THR A 754 50.66 -8.62 42.75
C THR A 754 50.28 -9.67 41.68
N GLY A 755 50.32 -9.31 40.39
CA GLY A 755 49.98 -10.20 39.27
C GLY A 755 48.49 -10.43 39.05
N ALA A 756 47.61 -9.94 39.93
CA ALA A 756 46.15 -10.13 39.84
C ALA A 756 45.54 -9.53 38.56
N LEU A 757 45.91 -8.28 38.21
CA LEU A 757 45.47 -7.62 36.98
C LEU A 757 45.93 -8.37 35.72
N ARG A 758 47.18 -8.84 35.71
CA ARG A 758 47.71 -9.66 34.61
C ARG A 758 46.90 -10.93 34.41
N ALA A 759 46.64 -11.68 35.48
CA ALA A 759 45.88 -12.92 35.41
C ALA A 759 44.44 -12.69 34.95
N GLY A 760 43.79 -11.63 35.45
CA GLY A 760 42.45 -11.22 35.03
C GLY A 760 42.37 -10.86 33.55
N ILE A 761 43.29 -10.02 33.07
CA ILE A 761 43.35 -9.59 31.66
C ILE A 761 43.65 -10.77 30.74
N HIS A 762 44.60 -11.65 31.07
CA HIS A 762 44.90 -12.83 30.25
C HIS A 762 43.73 -13.82 30.18
N LYS A 763 42.99 -14.01 31.29
CA LYS A 763 41.80 -14.86 31.31
C LYS A 763 40.68 -14.29 30.43
N TYR A 764 40.54 -12.97 30.41
CA TYR A 764 39.57 -12.28 29.60
C TYR A 764 39.95 -12.27 28.10
N LEU A 765 41.20 -11.96 27.74
CA LEU A 765 41.70 -11.98 26.34
C LEU A 765 41.55 -13.36 25.67
N LYS A 766 41.69 -14.47 26.42
CA LYS A 766 41.47 -15.82 25.89
C LYS A 766 40.05 -16.09 25.39
N ARG A 767 39.06 -15.34 25.89
CA ARG A 767 37.65 -15.53 25.54
C ARG A 767 37.21 -14.63 24.39
N GLN A 768 38.04 -13.68 23.98
CA GLN A 768 37.66 -12.67 23.01
C GLN A 768 37.95 -13.10 21.57
N LYS A 769 36.93 -13.02 20.71
CA LYS A 769 36.99 -13.50 19.31
C LYS A 769 37.88 -12.64 18.40
N HIS A 770 38.00 -11.35 18.72
CA HIS A 770 38.77 -10.34 17.97
C HIS A 770 40.29 -10.40 18.21
N VAL A 771 40.74 -11.15 19.21
CA VAL A 771 42.17 -11.31 19.52
C VAL A 771 42.70 -12.57 18.83
N LYS A 772 43.77 -12.43 18.06
CA LYS A 772 44.46 -13.53 17.36
C LYS A 772 45.45 -14.25 18.29
N SER A 773 46.26 -13.46 18.98
CA SER A 773 47.35 -13.94 19.86
C SER A 773 47.63 -12.87 20.93
N PHE A 774 48.16 -13.26 22.08
CA PHE A 774 48.71 -12.31 23.05
C PHE A 774 49.97 -12.85 23.72
N ARG A 775 50.92 -11.96 24.00
CA ARG A 775 52.19 -12.27 24.68
C ARG A 775 52.57 -11.17 25.67
N LEU A 776 53.50 -11.46 26.58
CA LEU A 776 54.11 -10.41 27.40
C LEU A 776 55.07 -9.56 26.56
N GLY A 777 55.25 -8.30 26.96
CA GLY A 777 56.22 -7.41 26.34
C GLY A 777 57.64 -7.96 26.45
N ALA A 778 58.43 -7.80 25.39
CA ALA A 778 59.85 -8.15 25.38
C ALA A 778 60.72 -7.02 25.97
N PHE A 779 62.04 -7.23 26.02
CA PHE A 779 63.00 -6.22 26.48
C PHE A 779 62.90 -4.95 25.59
N GLY A 780 62.54 -3.81 26.17
CA GLY A 780 62.22 -2.55 25.47
C GLY A 780 60.73 -2.22 25.37
N GLU A 781 59.83 -3.19 25.56
CA GLU A 781 58.36 -3.02 25.42
C GLU A 781 57.61 -2.92 26.77
N GLY A 782 58.33 -2.92 27.90
CA GLY A 782 57.76 -2.86 29.26
C GLY A 782 57.73 -4.19 30.02
N ASP A 783 58.29 -5.26 29.43
CA ASP A 783 58.59 -6.53 30.09
C ASP A 783 57.33 -7.13 30.80
N ALA A 784 57.46 -7.72 31.98
CA ALA A 784 56.36 -8.34 32.73
C ALA A 784 55.20 -7.39 33.14
N GLY A 785 55.32 -6.07 32.92
CA GLY A 785 54.28 -5.09 33.24
C GLY A 785 53.31 -4.78 32.11
N VAL A 786 53.54 -5.36 30.93
CA VAL A 786 52.82 -5.06 29.70
C VAL A 786 52.45 -6.36 28.97
N THR A 787 51.24 -6.41 28.43
CA THR A 787 50.77 -7.46 27.52
C THR A 787 50.52 -6.86 26.15
N ILE A 788 51.04 -7.50 25.10
CA ILE A 788 50.78 -7.15 23.70
C ILE A 788 49.75 -8.13 23.16
N ALA A 789 48.64 -7.62 22.64
CA ALA A 789 47.59 -8.40 22.00
C ALA A 789 47.56 -8.07 20.50
N GLU A 790 47.63 -9.10 19.66
CA GLU A 790 47.43 -9.02 18.21
C GLU A 790 45.94 -9.19 17.90
N LEU A 791 45.38 -8.29 17.11
CA LEU A 791 43.98 -8.34 16.69
C LEU A 791 43.86 -9.05 15.33
N LYS A 792 42.68 -9.57 15.01
CA LYS A 792 42.41 -10.33 13.77
C LYS A 792 42.19 -9.46 12.55
#